data_AF-A0A2V1DJF9-F1
#
_entry.id   AF-A0A2V1DJF9-F1
#
_cell.length_a   1.000
_cell.length_b   1.000
_cell.length_c   1.000
_cell.angle_alpha   90.00
_cell.angle_beta   90.00
_cell.angle_gamma   90.00
#
_symmetry.space_group_name_H-M   'P 1'
#
loop_
_entity.id
_entity.type
_entity.pdbx_description
1 polymer ?
#
loop_
_entity_poly.entity_id
_entity_poly.type
_entity_poly.pdbx_seq_one_letter_code
_entity_poly.pdbx_strand_id
1 'polypeptide(L)'
;MDFAKLMSAHIKKGKESAPPSNSGDKKYLKRSELEAQRQAAYRAEQEAAERAKEERLAKKRKVEEEEAAKEEERREKRQRLAEETRRRREEEEEAEERRRRKRLGLPDLPPKNRDSDGDGTPVPEDEDMAEEELVAKLRALNEPAVLFGETHRQRLKRYKKRIGADNLKAMMTDGPIPTTLQLVPEKDMKVDAKVPKDKEGREFLFRQLASYFTMVLKEWGATLARRDPEVKASYQGKQAQAAMLQALDNMRPLFKKLEKFDLADSILEPVVEIVHAAQERRYVHANDGYLKLSIGKAAWPIGVTMESYFTYPPEPESPVNHDILFRQGISPDGSDTFTPRTLIYDLKGAFGSMKKVSALYEREDEVNVDRSHVWPSKPVVQRLAPIQQSPYQAHLDAGLEPPPLDASTVRYWSDYSRLFYHPKSLVQLSEFDVNDKLMPFEKWEVGMELFEKLEREDDLVDRDLRPFVEECDGVQGIQIFTGVDDAWGGWASGWIERLRDEYGKLSIWTWGIGDQGGNTSVPREKRLQQIENASRSLQTLAEHSSVYVPMTNIPKSLPSYLSIDPNSPWHIGALQCVGLESMTIPSRLRTSDGRRGTLQDLEDTFNSTGKRRIVKLSMSIADPGVLSQKTSSDIERAEKAGSTGSHRASSGEEDALSQYDIDMFTKDYRIGVAKSGKKEHVFGCAEVSRGEWNLADDRDPHDRFGDGPAIQRFSTRLLFPLLDSFPSSAFDVGSEPRDKLAVHTGLSTSTLVADQVRAIEQIVRRMHMVSIDEREALCNGLQTIAEEYDEGWDSGSNSDEDD
;
A
#
# COMPACT_ATOMS: atom_id res chain seq x y z
N MET A 1 16.02 -19.09 49.19
CA MET A 1 15.58 -17.70 49.37
C MET A 1 14.78 -17.63 50.65
N ASP A 2 15.20 -16.78 51.58
CA ASP A 2 14.79 -16.79 52.98
C ASP A 2 13.54 -15.92 53.19
N PHE A 3 12.39 -16.55 53.39
CA PHE A 3 11.07 -15.90 53.52
C PHE A 3 11.02 -14.93 54.71
N ALA A 4 11.85 -15.16 55.74
CA ALA A 4 11.99 -14.27 56.88
C ALA A 4 12.65 -12.91 56.52
N LYS A 5 13.53 -12.89 55.51
CA LYS A 5 14.12 -11.63 54.99
C LYS A 5 13.11 -10.82 54.17
N LEU A 6 12.19 -11.48 53.47
CA LEU A 6 11.13 -10.80 52.71
C LEU A 6 10.04 -10.22 53.62
N MET A 7 9.66 -10.94 54.68
CA MET A 7 8.69 -10.43 55.66
C MET A 7 9.27 -9.31 56.53
N SER A 8 10.53 -9.40 56.93
CA SER A 8 11.19 -8.30 57.67
C SER A 8 11.37 -7.05 56.81
N ALA A 9 11.61 -7.19 55.50
CA ALA A 9 11.63 -6.06 54.57
C ALA A 9 10.24 -5.40 54.40
N HIS A 10 9.16 -6.19 54.39
CA HIS A 10 7.79 -5.65 54.32
C HIS A 10 7.35 -4.95 55.61
N ILE A 11 7.72 -5.49 56.78
CA ILE A 11 7.43 -4.88 58.09
C ILE A 11 8.22 -3.58 58.28
N LYS A 12 9.45 -3.49 57.74
CA LYS A 12 10.26 -2.26 57.79
C LYS A 12 9.67 -1.16 56.90
N LYS A 13 9.15 -1.53 55.73
CA LYS A 13 8.52 -0.60 54.78
C LYS A 13 7.20 -0.01 55.30
N GLY A 14 6.45 -0.76 56.13
CA GLY A 14 5.23 -0.27 56.78
C GLY A 14 5.47 0.61 58.02
N LYS A 15 6.70 0.66 58.56
CA LYS A 15 7.05 1.45 59.75
C LYS A 15 7.66 2.82 59.46
N GLU A 16 8.02 3.11 58.21
CA GLU A 16 8.64 4.38 57.80
C GLU A 16 7.64 5.39 57.19
N SER A 17 6.35 5.06 57.12
CA SER A 17 5.28 5.95 56.60
C SER A 17 4.38 6.55 57.70
N ALA A 18 4.90 6.76 58.91
CA ALA A 18 4.23 7.55 59.94
C ALA A 18 5.15 8.71 60.34
N PRO A 19 4.78 9.98 60.10
CA PRO A 19 5.57 11.11 60.58
C PRO A 19 5.51 11.16 62.12
N PRO A 20 6.58 11.60 62.81
CA PRO A 20 6.52 11.83 64.24
C PRO A 20 5.52 12.94 64.52
N SER A 21 4.56 12.67 65.40
CA SER A 21 3.64 13.66 65.95
C SER A 21 4.40 14.67 66.81
N ASN A 22 4.92 15.72 66.19
CA ASN A 22 5.30 16.93 66.91
C ASN A 22 4.06 17.82 67.01
N SER A 23 3.40 17.71 68.15
CA SER A 23 2.34 18.59 68.61
C SER A 23 2.87 20.01 68.76
N GLY A 24 2.36 20.89 67.90
CA GLY A 24 2.62 22.32 67.93
C GLY A 24 1.71 23.05 66.96
N ASP A 25 0.40 22.74 66.97
CA ASP A 25 -0.60 23.39 66.13
C ASP A 25 -0.65 24.89 66.43
N LYS A 26 0.08 25.67 65.63
CA LYS A 26 -0.15 27.11 65.52
C LYS A 26 -1.43 27.31 64.71
N LYS A 27 -2.50 27.67 65.41
CA LYS A 27 -3.85 27.96 64.88
C LYS A 27 -3.89 29.05 63.78
N TYR A 28 -2.77 29.74 63.52
CA TYR A 28 -2.62 30.72 62.44
C TYR A 28 -1.23 30.58 61.80
N LEU A 29 -1.19 30.19 60.52
CA LEU A 29 0.01 30.17 59.68
C LEU A 29 0.01 31.42 58.79
N LYS A 30 1.14 32.13 58.69
CA LYS A 30 1.25 33.30 57.82
C LYS A 30 1.25 32.85 56.36
N ARG A 31 0.53 33.58 55.50
CA ARG A 31 0.38 33.26 54.07
C ARG A 31 1.73 33.09 53.35
N SER A 32 2.75 33.84 53.77
CA SER A 32 4.13 33.72 53.27
C SER A 32 4.80 32.38 53.57
N GLU A 33 4.49 31.76 54.71
CA GLU A 33 5.07 30.46 55.11
C GLU A 33 4.42 29.31 54.34
N LEU A 34 3.12 29.43 54.04
CA LEU A 34 2.36 28.44 53.28
C LEU A 34 2.74 28.45 51.78
N GLU A 35 3.01 29.65 51.25
CA GLU A 35 3.49 29.83 49.88
C GLU A 35 4.94 29.38 49.72
N ALA A 36 5.79 29.64 50.73
CA ALA A 36 7.15 29.10 50.78
C ALA A 36 7.17 27.56 50.86
N GLN A 37 6.26 26.95 51.62
CA GLN A 37 6.09 25.49 51.66
C GLN A 37 5.64 24.91 50.32
N ARG A 38 4.72 25.58 49.61
CA ARG A 38 4.30 25.17 48.25
C ARG A 38 5.46 25.27 47.25
N GLN A 39 6.23 26.35 47.29
CA GLN A 39 7.39 26.52 46.40
C GLN A 39 8.53 25.53 46.73
N ALA A 40 8.69 25.15 47.99
CA ALA A 40 9.65 24.13 48.39
C ALA A 40 9.21 22.73 47.94
N ALA A 41 7.93 22.40 48.09
CA ALA A 41 7.36 21.13 47.60
C ALA A 41 7.47 21.01 46.08
N TYR A 42 7.16 22.08 45.33
CA TYR A 42 7.27 22.10 43.88
C TYR A 42 8.71 21.92 43.38
N ARG A 43 9.68 22.56 44.03
CA ARG A 43 11.11 22.36 43.71
C ARG A 43 11.59 20.96 44.04
N ALA A 44 11.16 20.39 45.17
CA ALA A 44 11.48 19.02 45.53
C ALA A 44 10.89 18.01 44.53
N GLU A 45 9.69 18.26 44.02
CA GLU A 45 9.05 17.44 42.98
C GLU A 45 9.78 17.54 41.63
N GLN A 46 10.21 18.73 41.22
CA GLN A 46 11.03 18.91 40.02
C GLN A 46 12.39 18.20 40.12
N GLU A 47 13.11 18.36 41.24
CA GLU A 47 14.38 17.65 41.45
C GLU A 47 14.21 16.12 41.49
N ALA A 48 13.10 15.63 42.06
CA ALA A 48 12.80 14.20 42.06
C ALA A 48 12.52 13.67 40.64
N ALA A 49 11.81 14.45 39.82
CA ALA A 49 11.52 14.11 38.44
C ALA A 49 12.79 14.10 37.56
N GLU A 50 13.72 15.05 37.77
CA GLU A 50 15.01 15.04 37.07
C GLU A 50 15.88 13.85 37.47
N ARG A 51 15.99 13.56 38.76
CA ARG A 51 16.74 12.36 39.23
C ARG A 51 16.14 11.07 38.69
N ALA A 52 14.81 10.95 38.61
CA ALA A 52 14.15 9.79 38.03
C ALA A 52 14.43 9.64 36.52
N LYS A 53 14.54 10.76 35.78
CA LYS A 53 14.94 10.75 34.36
C LYS A 53 16.39 10.32 34.19
N GLU A 54 17.30 10.84 35.01
CA GLU A 54 18.71 10.47 34.99
C GLU A 54 18.91 8.99 35.32
N GLU A 55 18.21 8.45 36.32
CA GLU A 55 18.25 7.02 36.64
C GLU A 55 17.70 6.14 35.52
N ARG A 56 16.64 6.57 34.83
CA ARG A 56 16.08 5.83 33.67
C ARG A 56 17.05 5.83 32.48
N LEU A 57 17.72 6.96 32.21
CA LEU A 57 18.76 7.07 31.19
C LEU A 57 19.98 6.20 31.53
N ALA A 58 20.41 6.19 32.79
CA ALA A 58 21.53 5.36 33.25
C ALA A 58 21.20 3.86 33.16
N LYS A 59 19.98 3.45 33.50
CA LYS A 59 19.51 2.07 33.32
C LYS A 59 19.47 1.68 31.84
N LYS A 60 18.97 2.57 30.96
CA LYS A 60 18.93 2.32 29.52
C LYS A 60 20.34 2.10 28.94
N ARG A 61 21.30 2.96 29.30
CA ARG A 61 22.71 2.81 28.88
C ARG A 61 23.34 1.48 29.32
N LYS A 62 23.08 1.06 30.56
CA LYS A 62 23.57 -0.24 31.05
C LYS A 62 22.97 -1.43 30.30
N VAL A 63 21.70 -1.36 29.93
CA VAL A 63 21.05 -2.43 29.15
C VAL A 63 21.63 -2.47 27.73
N GLU A 64 21.83 -1.31 27.08
CA GLU A 64 22.45 -1.22 25.75
C GLU A 64 23.91 -1.75 25.75
N GLU A 65 24.71 -1.44 26.79
CA GLU A 65 26.07 -1.99 26.94
C GLU A 65 26.07 -3.51 27.16
N GLU A 66 25.15 -4.05 27.97
CA GLU A 66 25.06 -5.49 28.22
C GLU A 66 24.56 -6.26 26.99
N GLU A 67 23.67 -5.66 26.20
CA GLU A 67 23.16 -6.23 24.96
C GLU A 67 24.22 -6.26 23.85
N ALA A 68 24.99 -5.17 23.70
CA ALA A 68 26.12 -5.10 22.79
C ALA A 68 27.20 -6.16 23.12
N ALA A 69 27.51 -6.36 24.41
CA ALA A 69 28.45 -7.40 24.83
C ALA A 69 27.97 -8.82 24.48
N LYS A 70 26.66 -9.10 24.65
CA LYS A 70 26.06 -10.39 24.26
C LYS A 70 26.01 -10.58 22.75
N GLU A 71 25.94 -9.50 21.97
CA GLU A 71 25.98 -9.57 20.50
C GLU A 71 27.39 -9.86 19.99
N GLU A 72 28.42 -9.25 20.58
CA GLU A 72 29.82 -9.57 20.26
C GLU A 72 30.16 -11.04 20.60
N GLU A 73 29.73 -11.54 21.77
CA GLU A 73 29.96 -12.94 22.14
C GLU A 73 29.27 -13.93 21.17
N ARG A 74 28.05 -13.60 20.71
CA ARG A 74 27.33 -14.40 19.70
C ARG A 74 28.05 -14.36 18.34
N ARG A 75 28.59 -13.20 17.96
CA ARG A 75 29.35 -13.03 16.71
C ARG A 75 30.64 -13.83 16.73
N GLU A 76 31.37 -13.84 17.85
CA GLU A 76 32.58 -14.65 18.02
C GLU A 76 32.28 -16.16 17.98
N LYS A 77 31.21 -16.61 18.65
CA LYS A 77 30.78 -18.02 18.58
C LYS A 77 30.44 -18.44 17.16
N ARG A 78 29.73 -17.59 16.41
CA ARG A 78 29.38 -17.85 15.00
C ARG A 78 30.61 -17.93 14.09
N GLN A 79 31.61 -17.09 14.33
CA GLN A 79 32.88 -17.13 13.59
C GLN A 79 33.67 -18.41 13.89
N ARG A 80 33.75 -18.84 15.16
CA ARG A 80 34.41 -20.09 15.54
C ARG A 80 33.74 -21.33 14.92
N LEU A 81 32.42 -21.41 14.98
CA LEU A 81 31.64 -22.49 14.35
C LEU A 81 31.83 -22.54 12.83
N ALA A 82 31.89 -21.38 12.18
CA ALA A 82 32.13 -21.27 10.73
C ALA A 82 33.55 -21.70 10.33
N GLU A 83 34.55 -21.38 11.14
CA GLU A 83 35.93 -21.81 10.91
C GLU A 83 36.10 -23.33 11.13
N GLU A 84 35.44 -23.88 12.15
CA GLU A 84 35.45 -25.30 12.46
C GLU A 84 34.72 -26.13 11.38
N THR A 85 33.58 -25.64 10.87
CA THR A 85 32.89 -26.29 9.74
C THR A 85 33.67 -26.20 8.43
N ARG A 86 34.33 -25.08 8.14
CA ARG A 86 35.19 -24.95 6.95
C ARG A 86 36.34 -25.96 6.99
N ARG A 87 36.99 -26.10 8.15
CA ARG A 87 38.09 -27.05 8.34
C ARG A 87 37.64 -28.51 8.20
N ARG A 88 36.46 -28.86 8.74
CA ARG A 88 35.89 -30.20 8.59
C ARG A 88 35.58 -30.54 7.12
N ARG A 89 35.11 -29.57 6.34
CA ARG A 89 34.82 -29.74 4.91
C ARG A 89 36.10 -29.93 4.08
N GLU A 90 37.15 -29.16 4.37
CA GLU A 90 38.47 -29.32 3.73
C GLU A 90 39.07 -30.70 4.02
N GLU A 91 38.95 -31.21 5.25
CA GLU A 91 39.43 -32.55 5.63
C GLU A 91 38.63 -33.69 4.95
N GLU A 92 37.33 -33.50 4.74
CA GLU A 92 36.45 -34.47 4.07
C GLU A 92 36.73 -34.51 2.55
N GLU A 93 36.93 -33.36 1.90
CA GLU A 93 37.33 -33.25 0.49
C GLU A 93 38.73 -33.87 0.25
N GLU A 94 39.70 -33.64 1.15
CA GLU A 94 41.03 -34.28 1.08
C GLU A 94 40.99 -35.80 1.30
N ALA A 95 40.05 -36.29 2.12
CA ALA A 95 39.84 -37.71 2.35
C ALA A 95 39.19 -38.39 1.13
N GLU A 96 38.23 -37.71 0.48
CA GLU A 96 37.64 -38.18 -0.77
C GLU A 96 38.67 -38.20 -1.92
N GLU A 97 39.51 -37.19 -2.05
CA GLU A 97 40.54 -37.15 -3.09
C GLU A 97 41.58 -38.28 -2.90
N ARG A 98 41.98 -38.55 -1.65
CA ARG A 98 42.84 -39.71 -1.32
C ARG A 98 42.17 -41.04 -1.65
N ARG A 99 40.88 -41.21 -1.35
CA ARG A 99 40.12 -42.42 -1.72
C ARG A 99 40.01 -42.58 -3.23
N ARG A 100 39.85 -41.49 -3.97
CA ARG A 100 39.73 -41.49 -5.44
C ARG A 100 41.06 -41.89 -6.11
N ARG A 101 42.19 -41.37 -5.61
CA ARG A 101 43.54 -41.72 -6.12
C ARG A 101 43.95 -43.16 -5.80
N LYS A 102 43.60 -43.67 -4.61
CA LYS A 102 43.82 -45.08 -4.24
C LYS A 102 43.05 -46.05 -5.14
N ARG A 103 41.89 -45.65 -5.66
CA ARG A 103 41.11 -46.41 -6.66
C ARG A 103 41.75 -46.43 -8.05
N LEU A 104 42.55 -45.41 -8.39
CA LEU A 104 43.22 -45.24 -9.68
C LEU A 104 44.67 -45.76 -9.69
N GLY A 105 45.16 -46.33 -8.58
CA GLY A 105 46.49 -46.96 -8.51
C GLY A 105 47.68 -45.98 -8.54
N LEU A 106 47.46 -44.70 -8.20
CA LEU A 106 48.52 -43.69 -8.13
C LEU A 106 49.10 -43.56 -6.69
N PRO A 107 50.42 -43.26 -6.53
CA PRO A 107 51.04 -43.08 -5.20
C PRO A 107 50.46 -41.91 -4.40
N ASP A 108 50.44 -42.05 -3.06
CA ASP A 108 49.92 -41.03 -2.14
C ASP A 108 50.78 -39.74 -2.15
N LEU A 109 50.10 -38.59 -2.04
CA LEU A 109 50.74 -37.26 -2.01
C LEU A 109 51.46 -37.01 -0.68
N PRO A 110 52.68 -36.43 -0.68
CA PRO A 110 53.35 -35.97 0.53
C PRO A 110 52.60 -34.79 1.18
N PRO A 111 52.74 -34.59 2.51
CA PRO A 111 52.05 -33.51 3.22
C PRO A 111 52.45 -32.14 2.68
N LYS A 112 51.45 -31.30 2.41
CA LYS A 112 51.62 -29.98 1.81
C LYS A 112 52.31 -29.03 2.80
N ASN A 113 53.57 -28.69 2.54
CA ASN A 113 54.22 -27.54 3.19
C ASN A 113 53.49 -26.27 2.75
N ARG A 114 53.15 -25.40 3.71
CA ARG A 114 52.23 -24.26 3.54
C ARG A 114 52.81 -23.04 2.82
N ASP A 115 53.94 -23.18 2.15
CA ASP A 115 54.64 -22.08 1.46
C ASP A 115 55.01 -22.50 0.03
N SER A 116 54.04 -22.62 -0.89
CA SER A 116 54.24 -22.50 -2.34
C SER A 116 52.93 -22.65 -3.11
N ASP A 117 52.68 -21.67 -4.01
CA ASP A 117 51.84 -21.71 -5.23
C ASP A 117 50.30 -21.82 -5.05
N GLY A 118 49.46 -20.89 -5.56
CA GLY A 118 49.42 -20.40 -6.94
C GLY A 118 48.99 -21.57 -7.85
N ASP A 119 47.79 -21.66 -8.42
CA ASP A 119 47.08 -20.76 -9.31
C ASP A 119 45.69 -21.41 -9.61
N GLY A 120 44.62 -20.63 -9.77
CA GLY A 120 43.97 -20.60 -11.08
C GLY A 120 42.74 -19.70 -11.14
N THR A 121 42.94 -18.44 -11.55
CA THR A 121 42.20 -17.83 -12.66
C THR A 121 42.94 -16.55 -13.10
N PRO A 122 43.16 -16.34 -14.41
CA PRO A 122 44.27 -15.53 -14.91
C PRO A 122 43.89 -14.05 -14.99
N VAL A 123 44.74 -13.19 -14.43
CA VAL A 123 44.68 -11.72 -14.59
C VAL A 123 46.04 -11.25 -15.12
N PRO A 124 46.08 -10.35 -16.11
CA PRO A 124 47.25 -10.13 -16.98
C PRO A 124 48.51 -9.73 -16.21
N GLU A 125 49.65 -10.22 -16.69
CA GLU A 125 50.96 -9.62 -16.44
C GLU A 125 50.88 -8.15 -16.84
N ASP A 126 51.04 -7.24 -15.87
CA ASP A 126 51.81 -6.00 -16.06
C ASP A 126 52.06 -5.28 -14.73
N GLU A 127 53.33 -4.91 -14.56
CA GLU A 127 53.95 -4.00 -13.58
C GLU A 127 54.15 -4.51 -12.13
N ASP A 128 55.18 -5.34 -11.94
CA ASP A 128 55.93 -5.39 -10.68
C ASP A 128 56.85 -4.16 -10.61
N MET A 129 56.79 -3.41 -9.52
CA MET A 129 57.51 -2.15 -9.35
C MET A 129 58.66 -2.38 -8.38
N ALA A 130 59.88 -1.95 -8.72
CA ALA A 130 61.07 -2.19 -7.91
C ALA A 130 60.90 -1.69 -6.47
N GLU A 131 61.44 -2.42 -5.50
CA GLU A 131 61.22 -2.19 -4.07
C GLU A 131 61.63 -0.76 -3.63
N GLU A 132 62.69 -0.23 -4.23
CA GLU A 132 63.18 1.14 -3.98
C GLU A 132 62.19 2.21 -4.48
N GLU A 133 61.57 2.01 -5.65
CA GLU A 133 60.55 2.92 -6.17
C GLU A 133 59.26 2.88 -5.35
N LEU A 134 58.82 1.67 -4.95
CA LEU A 134 57.62 1.48 -4.14
C LEU A 134 57.75 2.17 -2.78
N VAL A 135 58.93 2.07 -2.15
CA VAL A 135 59.24 2.75 -0.89
C VAL A 135 59.30 4.27 -1.08
N ALA A 136 59.92 4.76 -2.14
CA ALA A 136 59.95 6.20 -2.43
C ALA A 136 58.55 6.77 -2.66
N LYS A 137 57.70 6.05 -3.41
CA LYS A 137 56.30 6.44 -3.69
C LYS A 137 55.41 6.38 -2.45
N LEU A 138 55.60 5.41 -1.55
CA LEU A 138 54.87 5.34 -0.27
C LEU A 138 55.30 6.46 0.70
N ARG A 139 56.59 6.83 0.72
CA ARG A 139 57.07 7.99 1.50
C ARG A 139 56.53 9.30 0.96
N ALA A 140 56.42 9.44 -0.36
CA ALA A 140 55.81 10.63 -0.98
C ALA A 140 54.32 10.78 -0.60
N LEU A 141 53.62 9.67 -0.34
CA LEU A 141 52.24 9.64 0.16
C LEU A 141 52.13 9.74 1.70
N ASN A 142 53.23 10.06 2.42
CA ASN A 142 53.31 10.12 3.89
C ASN A 142 52.87 8.82 4.61
N GLU A 143 53.00 7.67 3.95
CA GLU A 143 52.69 6.37 4.54
C GLU A 143 53.97 5.66 5.03
N PRO A 144 53.88 4.80 6.07
CA PRO A 144 55.00 3.99 6.51
C PRO A 144 55.57 3.14 5.37
N ALA A 145 56.89 3.27 5.13
CA ALA A 145 57.59 2.60 4.04
C ALA A 145 57.48 1.06 4.10
N VAL A 146 57.50 0.49 5.31
CA VAL A 146 57.38 -0.95 5.56
C VAL A 146 56.60 -1.15 6.85
N LEU A 147 55.57 -2.00 6.83
CA LEU A 147 54.90 -2.47 8.05
C LEU A 147 55.53 -3.80 8.53
N PHE A 148 55.49 -4.05 9.84
CA PHE A 148 56.08 -5.26 10.41
C PHE A 148 55.41 -6.53 9.86
N GLY A 149 56.21 -7.41 9.25
CA GLY A 149 55.74 -8.65 8.61
C GLY A 149 55.15 -8.50 7.21
N GLU A 150 55.21 -7.31 6.59
CA GLU A 150 54.64 -7.05 5.25
C GLU A 150 55.57 -7.51 4.11
N THR A 151 55.08 -8.39 3.23
CA THR A 151 55.79 -8.85 2.02
C THR A 151 55.72 -7.81 0.88
N HIS A 152 56.66 -7.84 -0.08
CA HIS A 152 56.70 -6.91 -1.22
C HIS A 152 55.37 -6.84 -2.00
N ARG A 153 54.74 -7.99 -2.27
CA ARG A 153 53.42 -8.07 -2.92
C ARG A 153 52.30 -7.42 -2.10
N GLN A 154 52.33 -7.55 -0.77
CA GLN A 154 51.35 -6.90 0.12
C GLN A 154 51.56 -5.38 0.16
N ARG A 155 52.82 -4.93 0.18
CA ARG A 155 53.20 -3.52 0.08
C ARG A 155 52.75 -2.89 -1.24
N LEU A 156 52.91 -3.62 -2.35
CA LEU A 156 52.49 -3.18 -3.68
C LEU A 156 50.95 -3.14 -3.81
N LYS A 157 50.24 -4.10 -3.19
CA LYS A 157 48.77 -4.05 -3.04
C LYS A 157 48.31 -2.87 -2.19
N ARG A 158 49.01 -2.55 -1.09
CA ARG A 158 48.71 -1.38 -0.24
C ARG A 158 48.89 -0.07 -1.01
N TYR A 159 49.98 0.04 -1.76
CA TYR A 159 50.22 1.18 -2.66
C TYR A 159 49.15 1.30 -3.75
N LYS A 160 48.82 0.22 -4.47
CA LYS A 160 47.75 0.22 -5.49
C LYS A 160 46.37 0.53 -4.88
N LYS A 161 46.08 0.07 -3.65
CA LYS A 161 44.84 0.40 -2.94
C LYS A 161 44.78 1.88 -2.51
N ARG A 162 45.92 2.47 -2.13
CA ARG A 162 45.99 3.89 -1.75
C ARG A 162 45.93 4.80 -2.97
N ILE A 163 46.63 4.48 -4.05
CA ILE A 163 46.44 5.17 -5.33
C ILE A 163 45.02 5.00 -5.86
N GLY A 164 44.42 3.82 -5.75
CA GLY A 164 43.01 3.61 -6.14
C GLY A 164 42.04 4.46 -5.30
N ALA A 165 42.29 4.59 -4.00
CA ALA A 165 41.49 5.43 -3.09
C ALA A 165 41.71 6.93 -3.33
N ASP A 166 42.95 7.36 -3.57
CA ASP A 166 43.29 8.75 -3.88
C ASP A 166 42.83 9.14 -5.29
N ASN A 167 42.87 8.23 -6.28
CA ASN A 167 42.27 8.43 -7.60
C ASN A 167 40.74 8.50 -7.53
N LEU A 168 40.08 7.64 -6.75
CA LEU A 168 38.63 7.76 -6.54
C LEU A 168 38.28 9.10 -5.87
N LYS A 169 39.06 9.50 -4.86
CA LYS A 169 38.86 10.76 -4.14
C LYS A 169 39.21 11.99 -5.00
N ALA A 170 40.14 11.86 -5.94
CA ALA A 170 40.49 12.89 -6.92
C ALA A 170 39.50 13.00 -8.09
N MET A 171 38.78 11.91 -8.43
CA MET A 171 37.72 11.90 -9.46
C MET A 171 36.36 12.36 -8.92
N MET A 172 36.18 12.42 -7.60
CA MET A 172 34.94 12.90 -7.00
C MET A 172 34.84 14.42 -7.03
N THR A 173 33.74 14.95 -7.56
CA THR A 173 33.51 16.40 -7.62
C THR A 173 33.20 16.98 -6.24
N ASP A 174 33.76 18.15 -5.93
CA ASP A 174 33.54 18.91 -4.68
C ASP A 174 32.17 19.63 -4.69
N GLY A 175 31.11 18.85 -4.50
CA GLY A 175 29.71 19.31 -4.45
C GLY A 175 28.96 18.73 -3.24
N PRO A 176 27.74 19.25 -2.93
CA PRO A 176 26.94 18.79 -1.79
C PRO A 176 26.64 17.28 -1.82
N ILE A 177 26.58 16.70 -3.02
CA ILE A 177 26.53 15.26 -3.26
C ILE A 177 27.76 14.89 -4.10
N PRO A 178 28.70 14.10 -3.56
CA PRO A 178 29.88 13.67 -4.30
C PRO A 178 29.55 12.89 -5.58
N THR A 179 29.96 13.48 -6.71
CA THR A 179 29.88 13.06 -8.11
C THR A 179 31.06 12.29 -8.71
N THR A 180 30.94 11.13 -9.36
CA THR A 180 31.95 10.71 -10.37
C THR A 180 31.70 11.31 -11.76
N LEU A 181 30.53 11.94 -11.99
CA LEU A 181 30.20 12.61 -13.26
C LEU A 181 30.98 13.92 -13.43
N GLN A 182 31.50 14.15 -14.64
CA GLN A 182 32.12 15.42 -14.99
C GLN A 182 31.06 16.51 -15.18
N LEU A 183 30.90 17.39 -14.19
CA LEU A 183 29.96 18.51 -14.23
C LEU A 183 30.28 19.47 -15.39
N VAL A 184 29.24 20.10 -15.93
CA VAL A 184 29.33 21.08 -17.02
C VAL A 184 29.30 22.52 -16.47
N PRO A 185 29.94 23.49 -17.16
CA PRO A 185 29.86 24.91 -16.78
C PRO A 185 28.43 25.45 -16.88
N GLU A 186 28.13 26.52 -16.14
CA GLU A 186 26.77 27.11 -16.06
C GLU A 186 26.16 27.46 -17.43
N LYS A 187 27.00 27.90 -18.38
CA LYS A 187 26.57 28.22 -19.75
C LYS A 187 25.99 27.02 -20.51
N ASP A 188 26.44 25.82 -20.15
CA ASP A 188 26.09 24.56 -20.81
C ASP A 188 25.11 23.73 -19.97
N MET A 189 24.64 24.24 -18.81
CA MET A 189 23.66 23.56 -17.96
C MET A 189 22.23 23.63 -18.49
N LYS A 190 21.96 24.44 -19.52
CA LYS A 190 20.62 24.62 -20.07
C LYS A 190 20.15 23.34 -20.75
N VAL A 191 19.07 22.77 -20.23
CA VAL A 191 18.47 21.53 -20.73
C VAL A 191 17.44 21.89 -21.79
N ASP A 192 17.29 21.07 -22.83
CA ASP A 192 16.20 21.21 -23.80
C ASP A 192 14.94 20.45 -23.33
N ALA A 193 13.76 20.90 -23.76
CA ALA A 193 12.48 20.28 -23.37
C ALA A 193 12.30 18.82 -23.87
N LYS A 194 13.13 18.35 -24.81
CA LYS A 194 13.06 17.00 -25.38
C LYS A 194 14.29 16.19 -24.99
N VAL A 195 14.07 14.94 -24.59
CA VAL A 195 15.15 14.00 -24.29
C VAL A 195 15.86 13.60 -25.61
N PRO A 196 17.19 13.73 -25.70
CA PRO A 196 17.96 13.26 -26.85
C PRO A 196 17.85 11.73 -27.00
N LYS A 197 17.67 11.25 -28.24
CA LYS A 197 17.61 9.81 -28.54
C LYS A 197 19.01 9.18 -28.71
N ASP A 198 20.01 10.01 -29.00
CA ASP A 198 21.39 9.57 -29.20
C ASP A 198 22.08 9.28 -27.87
N LYS A 199 22.90 8.22 -27.84
CA LYS A 199 23.62 7.80 -26.63
C LYS A 199 24.51 8.92 -26.06
N GLU A 200 25.25 9.60 -26.93
CA GLU A 200 26.13 10.72 -26.55
C GLU A 200 25.32 11.92 -26.02
N GLY A 201 24.17 12.22 -26.64
CA GLY A 201 23.27 13.28 -26.20
C GLY A 201 22.63 12.98 -24.83
N ARG A 202 22.29 11.71 -24.59
CA ARG A 202 21.75 11.25 -23.30
C ARG A 202 22.82 11.31 -22.21
N GLU A 203 24.05 10.87 -22.48
CA GLU A 203 25.16 11.00 -21.53
C GLU A 203 25.45 12.47 -21.18
N PHE A 204 25.39 13.37 -22.17
CA PHE A 204 25.52 14.81 -21.95
C PHE A 204 24.38 15.38 -21.10
N LEU A 205 23.12 15.01 -21.38
CA LEU A 205 21.95 15.42 -20.60
C LEU A 205 22.09 15.03 -19.12
N PHE A 206 22.59 13.84 -18.83
CA PHE A 206 22.78 13.37 -17.45
C PHE A 206 23.81 14.23 -16.71
N ARG A 207 24.87 14.66 -17.40
CA ARG A 207 25.84 15.62 -16.87
C ARG A 207 25.21 17.00 -16.64
N GLN A 208 24.34 17.47 -17.55
CA GLN A 208 23.60 18.73 -17.37
C GLN A 208 22.69 18.68 -16.14
N LEU A 209 21.92 17.61 -15.97
CA LEU A 209 21.04 17.40 -14.82
C LEU A 209 21.83 17.36 -13.50
N ALA A 210 22.90 16.56 -13.44
CA ALA A 210 23.76 16.47 -12.26
C ALA A 210 24.39 17.84 -11.91
N SER A 211 24.73 18.63 -12.92
CA SER A 211 25.31 19.98 -12.74
C SER A 211 24.29 20.98 -12.23
N TYR A 212 23.09 20.98 -12.80
CA TYR A 212 21.99 21.82 -12.35
C TYR A 212 21.61 21.52 -10.89
N PHE A 213 21.39 20.24 -10.54
CA PHE A 213 21.05 19.88 -9.16
C PHE A 213 22.17 20.22 -8.17
N THR A 214 23.44 19.97 -8.54
CA THR A 214 24.59 20.36 -7.72
C THR A 214 24.62 21.87 -7.46
N MET A 215 24.37 22.69 -8.50
CA MET A 215 24.32 24.14 -8.39
C MET A 215 23.19 24.59 -7.45
N VAL A 216 21.96 24.09 -7.66
CA VAL A 216 20.78 24.44 -6.85
C VAL A 216 20.99 24.07 -5.38
N LEU A 217 21.50 22.86 -5.10
CA LEU A 217 21.77 22.40 -3.75
C LEU A 217 22.86 23.24 -3.06
N LYS A 218 23.89 23.65 -3.80
CA LYS A 218 24.97 24.50 -3.28
C LYS A 218 24.46 25.89 -2.92
N GLU A 219 23.63 26.49 -3.78
CA GLU A 219 23.04 27.81 -3.51
C GLU A 219 22.03 27.77 -2.37
N TRP A 220 21.23 26.70 -2.27
CA TRP A 220 20.33 26.50 -1.14
C TRP A 220 21.10 26.43 0.18
N GLY A 221 22.19 25.65 0.21
CA GLY A 221 23.08 25.57 1.37
C GLY A 221 23.73 26.90 1.75
N ALA A 222 24.25 27.63 0.75
CA ALA A 222 24.82 28.96 0.97
C ALA A 222 23.77 29.94 1.53
N THR A 223 22.54 29.86 1.03
CA THR A 223 21.42 30.69 1.49
C THR A 223 21.04 30.39 2.93
N LEU A 224 20.96 29.11 3.33
CA LEU A 224 20.75 28.72 4.72
C LEU A 224 21.90 29.18 5.63
N ALA A 225 23.14 29.09 5.14
CA ALA A 225 24.33 29.50 5.86
C ALA A 225 24.45 31.02 6.03
N ARG A 226 23.84 31.84 5.16
CA ARG A 226 23.83 33.32 5.27
C ARG A 226 22.82 33.87 6.26
N ARG A 227 21.86 33.05 6.75
CA ARG A 227 20.83 33.50 7.71
C ARG A 227 21.43 33.98 9.03
N ASP A 228 20.73 34.92 9.67
CA ASP A 228 21.11 35.43 10.99
C ASP A 228 21.17 34.31 12.05
N PRO A 229 22.09 34.41 13.02
CA PRO A 229 22.28 33.37 14.03
C PRO A 229 21.04 33.12 14.89
N GLU A 230 20.22 34.15 15.14
CA GLU A 230 18.93 33.99 15.84
C GLU A 230 17.92 33.17 15.02
N VAL A 231 17.84 33.42 13.71
CA VAL A 231 16.97 32.67 12.79
C VAL A 231 17.44 31.23 12.66
N LYS A 232 18.76 30.97 12.62
CA LYS A 232 19.31 29.61 12.61
C LYS A 232 19.00 28.83 13.90
N ALA A 233 19.05 29.50 15.05
CA ALA A 233 18.75 28.88 16.34
C ALA A 233 17.25 28.64 16.56
N SER A 234 16.39 29.39 15.85
CA SER A 234 14.94 29.23 15.87
C SER A 234 14.50 27.85 15.39
N TYR A 235 13.30 27.43 15.78
CA TYR A 235 12.69 26.19 15.34
C TYR A 235 12.59 26.10 13.81
N GLN A 236 12.13 27.18 13.16
CA GLN A 236 12.02 27.26 11.70
C GLN A 236 13.37 27.17 10.99
N GLY A 237 14.43 27.76 11.57
CA GLY A 237 15.78 27.66 11.02
C GLY A 237 16.35 26.24 11.06
N LYS A 238 16.18 25.56 12.20
CA LYS A 238 16.58 24.16 12.37
C LYS A 238 15.79 23.23 11.44
N GLN A 239 14.48 23.45 11.32
CA GLN A 239 13.62 22.69 10.42
C GLN A 239 14.04 22.85 8.95
N ALA A 240 14.34 24.08 8.51
CA ALA A 240 14.81 24.33 7.14
C ALA A 240 16.17 23.68 6.85
N GLN A 241 17.08 23.63 7.84
CA GLN A 241 18.36 22.95 7.70
C GLN A 241 18.20 21.42 7.65
N ALA A 242 17.31 20.86 8.47
CA ALA A 242 16.98 19.44 8.44
C ALA A 242 16.39 19.04 7.08
N ALA A 243 15.44 19.83 6.55
CA ALA A 243 14.85 19.59 5.23
C ALA A 243 15.89 19.58 4.10
N MET A 244 16.89 20.47 4.15
CA MET A 244 17.99 20.48 3.18
C MET A 244 18.87 19.22 3.28
N LEU A 245 19.28 18.83 4.49
CA LEU A 245 20.10 17.62 4.68
C LEU A 245 19.37 16.37 4.19
N GLN A 246 18.08 16.29 4.46
CA GLN A 246 17.26 15.19 3.97
C GLN A 246 17.09 15.21 2.44
N ALA A 247 16.95 16.39 1.83
CA ALA A 247 16.95 16.50 0.37
C ALA A 247 18.27 16.00 -0.25
N LEU A 248 19.41 16.25 0.40
CA LEU A 248 20.70 15.69 -0.04
C LEU A 248 20.70 14.16 0.02
N ASP A 249 20.24 13.57 1.13
CA ASP A 249 20.18 12.11 1.28
C ASP A 249 19.21 11.47 0.26
N ASN A 250 18.04 12.07 0.05
CA ASN A 250 17.03 11.61 -0.90
C ASN A 250 17.48 11.71 -2.37
N MET A 251 18.37 12.65 -2.69
CA MET A 251 18.90 12.83 -4.04
C MET A 251 20.10 11.92 -4.36
N ARG A 252 20.77 11.33 -3.35
CA ARG A 252 21.89 10.41 -3.58
C ARG A 252 21.56 9.22 -4.50
N PRO A 253 20.42 8.53 -4.38
CA PRO A 253 20.05 7.45 -5.30
C PRO A 253 19.90 7.93 -6.75
N LEU A 254 19.37 9.14 -6.96
CA LEU A 254 19.25 9.74 -8.29
C LEU A 254 20.64 9.99 -8.89
N PHE A 255 21.56 10.60 -8.13
CA PHE A 255 22.94 10.81 -8.58
C PHE A 255 23.65 9.49 -8.93
N LYS A 256 23.48 8.43 -8.14
CA LYS A 256 24.01 7.10 -8.47
C LYS A 256 23.44 6.52 -9.78
N LYS A 257 22.17 6.77 -10.08
CA LYS A 257 21.55 6.36 -11.35
C LYS A 257 22.06 7.21 -12.51
N LEU A 258 22.27 8.51 -12.30
CA LEU A 258 22.86 9.40 -13.28
C LEU A 258 24.31 8.97 -13.62
N GLU A 259 25.10 8.58 -12.63
CA GLU A 259 26.48 8.08 -12.84
C GLU A 259 26.55 6.80 -13.68
N LYS A 260 25.55 5.95 -13.56
CA LYS A 260 25.45 4.68 -14.30
C LYS A 260 24.77 4.83 -15.66
N PHE A 261 24.28 6.03 -16.00
CA PHE A 261 23.41 6.28 -17.15
C PHE A 261 22.18 5.36 -17.19
N ASP A 262 21.68 4.96 -16.01
CA ASP A 262 20.63 3.95 -15.82
C ASP A 262 19.39 4.58 -15.15
N LEU A 263 18.74 5.47 -15.90
CA LEU A 263 17.47 6.09 -15.51
C LEU A 263 16.44 5.81 -16.59
N ALA A 264 15.31 5.21 -16.21
CA ALA A 264 14.20 4.88 -17.11
C ALA A 264 13.60 6.13 -17.74
N ASP A 265 13.16 6.03 -19.00
CA ASP A 265 12.60 7.16 -19.77
C ASP A 265 11.35 7.75 -19.10
N SER A 266 10.53 6.90 -18.47
CA SER A 266 9.36 7.31 -17.68
C SER A 266 9.67 8.23 -16.49
N ILE A 267 10.92 8.24 -16.01
CA ILE A 267 11.39 9.12 -14.93
C ILE A 267 12.25 10.24 -15.51
N LEU A 268 13.02 9.96 -16.55
CA LEU A 268 13.91 10.94 -17.18
C LEU A 268 13.13 12.07 -17.86
N GLU A 269 12.06 11.76 -18.60
CA GLU A 269 11.26 12.75 -19.31
C GLU A 269 10.64 13.80 -18.37
N PRO A 270 9.97 13.42 -17.26
CA PRO A 270 9.40 14.43 -16.38
C PRO A 270 10.47 15.14 -15.53
N VAL A 271 11.59 14.49 -15.19
CA VAL A 271 12.73 15.18 -14.55
C VAL A 271 13.29 16.27 -15.45
N VAL A 272 13.38 16.02 -16.76
CA VAL A 272 13.77 17.02 -17.77
C VAL A 272 12.73 18.15 -17.86
N GLU A 273 11.44 17.83 -17.87
CA GLU A 273 10.34 18.82 -17.85
C GLU A 273 10.45 19.75 -16.63
N ILE A 274 10.67 19.18 -15.44
CA ILE A 274 10.83 19.93 -14.18
C ILE A 274 12.04 20.87 -14.25
N VAL A 275 13.20 20.36 -14.66
CA VAL A 275 14.44 21.15 -14.73
C VAL A 275 14.33 22.25 -15.79
N HIS A 276 13.81 21.95 -16.97
CA HIS A 276 13.60 22.92 -18.04
C HIS A 276 12.67 24.05 -17.60
N ALA A 277 11.51 23.71 -17.02
CA ALA A 277 10.55 24.70 -16.53
C ALA A 277 11.14 25.54 -15.38
N ALA A 278 11.92 24.94 -14.49
CA ALA A 278 12.60 25.66 -13.41
C ALA A 278 13.68 26.64 -13.95
N GLN A 279 14.43 26.25 -14.99
CA GLN A 279 15.41 27.10 -15.66
C GLN A 279 14.77 28.31 -16.35
N GLU A 280 13.56 28.15 -16.89
CA GLU A 280 12.76 29.24 -17.48
C GLU A 280 12.00 30.09 -16.45
N ARG A 281 12.21 29.84 -15.15
CA ARG A 281 11.50 30.48 -14.02
C ARG A 281 9.98 30.24 -14.06
N ARG A 282 9.53 29.17 -14.74
CA ARG A 282 8.15 28.70 -14.78
C ARG A 282 7.92 27.67 -13.67
N TYR A 283 8.02 28.12 -12.42
CA TYR A 283 7.97 27.24 -11.24
C TYR A 283 6.64 26.48 -11.08
N VAL A 284 5.53 27.03 -11.60
CA VAL A 284 4.23 26.34 -11.62
C VAL A 284 4.26 25.10 -12.52
N HIS A 285 4.76 25.25 -13.75
CA HIS A 285 4.92 24.12 -14.67
C HIS A 285 5.93 23.09 -14.16
N ALA A 286 6.97 23.53 -13.45
CA ALA A 286 7.91 22.61 -12.80
C ALA A 286 7.23 21.80 -11.69
N ASN A 287 6.31 22.42 -10.94
CA ASN A 287 5.51 21.72 -9.94
C ASN A 287 4.51 20.74 -10.58
N ASP A 288 3.88 21.10 -11.70
CA ASP A 288 2.98 20.20 -12.44
C ASP A 288 3.70 18.94 -12.94
N GLY A 289 4.93 19.08 -13.46
CA GLY A 289 5.77 17.94 -13.85
C GLY A 289 6.15 17.05 -12.66
N TYR A 290 6.41 17.65 -11.49
CA TYR A 290 6.64 16.92 -10.25
C TYR A 290 5.38 16.17 -9.77
N LEU A 291 4.22 16.80 -9.86
CA LEU A 291 2.95 16.18 -9.50
C LEU A 291 2.67 14.96 -10.39
N LYS A 292 2.79 15.08 -11.72
CA LYS A 292 2.64 13.95 -12.66
C LYS A 292 3.54 12.75 -12.31
N LEU A 293 4.79 13.02 -11.91
CA LEU A 293 5.76 11.98 -11.55
C LEU A 293 5.50 11.37 -10.16
N SER A 294 4.72 12.04 -9.32
CA SER A 294 4.48 11.65 -7.93
C SER A 294 3.13 10.99 -7.70
N ILE A 295 2.20 10.91 -8.65
CA ILE A 295 0.80 10.57 -8.32
C ILE A 295 0.64 9.16 -7.73
N GLY A 296 0.15 9.13 -6.49
CA GLY A 296 -0.31 7.95 -5.77
C GLY A 296 -1.78 7.64 -6.05
N LYS A 297 -1.97 6.35 -6.36
CA LYS A 297 -3.11 5.42 -6.20
C LYS A 297 -4.53 5.97 -5.92
N ALA A 298 -5.36 5.82 -6.97
CA ALA A 298 -6.78 5.49 -7.04
C ALA A 298 -7.78 6.25 -6.15
N ALA A 299 -8.80 6.84 -6.78
CA ALA A 299 -10.14 6.74 -6.22
C ALA A 299 -11.18 6.38 -7.29
N TRP A 300 -12.28 5.85 -6.79
CA TRP A 300 -13.10 4.87 -7.47
C TRP A 300 -14.13 5.46 -8.45
N PRO A 301 -14.44 4.75 -9.55
CA PRO A 301 -15.57 5.08 -10.43
C PRO A 301 -16.95 4.56 -9.97
N ILE A 302 -17.10 4.03 -8.75
CA ILE A 302 -18.30 3.29 -8.29
C ILE A 302 -19.61 4.10 -8.27
N GLY A 303 -19.54 5.43 -8.21
CA GLY A 303 -20.74 6.26 -8.34
C GLY A 303 -21.08 6.67 -9.78
N VAL A 304 -20.11 6.65 -10.69
CA VAL A 304 -20.24 7.27 -12.02
C VAL A 304 -21.18 6.46 -12.90
N THR A 305 -21.08 5.12 -12.85
CA THR A 305 -22.04 4.22 -13.53
C THR A 305 -23.46 4.42 -13.05
N MET A 306 -23.67 4.75 -11.78
CA MET A 306 -25.01 4.87 -11.22
C MET A 306 -25.78 6.07 -11.77
N GLU A 307 -25.09 7.13 -12.19
CA GLU A 307 -25.70 8.28 -12.88
C GLU A 307 -26.40 7.86 -14.18
N SER A 308 -25.88 6.84 -14.86
CA SER A 308 -26.46 6.38 -16.12
C SER A 308 -27.85 5.74 -15.99
N TYR A 309 -28.28 5.42 -14.76
CA TYR A 309 -29.59 4.84 -14.50
C TYR A 309 -30.65 5.90 -14.19
N PHE A 310 -30.31 7.19 -14.18
CA PHE A 310 -31.30 8.25 -14.05
C PHE A 310 -32.08 8.40 -15.36
N THR A 311 -33.40 8.26 -15.28
CA THR A 311 -34.32 8.45 -16.40
C THR A 311 -35.21 9.66 -16.09
N TYR A 312 -35.35 10.57 -17.05
CA TYR A 312 -36.21 11.76 -16.89
C TYR A 312 -37.43 11.65 -17.81
N PRO A 313 -38.64 12.07 -17.36
CA PRO A 313 -39.81 12.07 -18.22
C PRO A 313 -39.54 12.80 -19.55
N PRO A 314 -39.88 12.21 -20.71
CA PRO A 314 -40.87 11.15 -20.92
C PRO A 314 -40.33 9.70 -20.93
N GLU A 315 -39.07 9.46 -20.56
CA GLU A 315 -38.48 8.11 -20.56
C GLU A 315 -39.16 7.19 -19.53
N PRO A 316 -39.20 5.86 -19.79
CA PRO A 316 -39.72 4.91 -18.82
C PRO A 316 -38.89 4.93 -17.54
N GLU A 317 -39.55 4.70 -16.40
CA GLU A 317 -38.89 4.65 -15.10
C GLU A 317 -37.79 3.58 -15.09
N SER A 318 -36.60 3.97 -14.63
CA SER A 318 -35.46 3.07 -14.50
C SER A 318 -35.78 1.86 -13.61
N PRO A 319 -35.37 0.64 -14.00
CA PRO A 319 -35.50 -0.55 -13.14
C PRO A 319 -34.68 -0.45 -11.85
N VAL A 320 -33.67 0.43 -11.84
CA VAL A 320 -32.85 0.72 -10.66
C VAL A 320 -33.52 1.81 -9.84
N ASN A 321 -33.67 1.58 -8.53
CA ASN A 321 -34.09 2.61 -7.60
C ASN A 321 -32.89 3.49 -7.21
N HIS A 322 -32.86 4.71 -7.73
CA HIS A 322 -31.78 5.67 -7.45
C HIS A 322 -31.77 6.13 -5.98
N ASP A 323 -32.91 6.14 -5.27
CA ASP A 323 -33.02 6.68 -3.90
C ASP A 323 -32.25 5.85 -2.86
N ILE A 324 -31.86 4.63 -3.21
CA ILE A 324 -31.08 3.73 -2.35
C ILE A 324 -29.66 4.27 -2.15
N LEU A 325 -29.02 4.74 -3.22
CA LEU A 325 -27.65 5.26 -3.17
C LEU A 325 -27.57 6.78 -3.28
N PHE A 326 -28.62 7.45 -3.74
CA PHE A 326 -28.67 8.89 -3.87
C PHE A 326 -29.67 9.49 -2.88
N ARG A 327 -29.40 10.73 -2.51
CA ARG A 327 -30.35 11.58 -1.81
C ARG A 327 -30.76 12.71 -2.75
N GLN A 328 -32.05 13.01 -2.75
CA GLN A 328 -32.60 14.17 -3.44
C GLN A 328 -32.38 15.41 -2.57
N GLY A 329 -31.68 16.39 -3.12
CA GLY A 329 -31.56 17.73 -2.60
C GLY A 329 -32.20 18.73 -3.55
N ILE A 330 -32.39 19.96 -3.08
CA ILE A 330 -32.85 21.07 -3.91
C ILE A 330 -31.66 22.01 -4.08
N SER A 331 -31.27 22.25 -5.33
CA SER A 331 -30.24 23.24 -5.65
C SER A 331 -30.72 24.66 -5.31
N PRO A 332 -29.82 25.64 -5.11
CA PRO A 332 -30.21 27.04 -4.90
C PRO A 332 -31.08 27.62 -6.02
N ASP A 333 -31.03 27.03 -7.22
CA ASP A 333 -31.81 27.41 -8.39
C ASP A 333 -33.21 26.75 -8.42
N GLY A 334 -33.56 25.94 -7.41
CA GLY A 334 -34.84 25.28 -7.25
C GLY A 334 -34.99 23.96 -8.02
N SER A 335 -33.95 23.49 -8.71
CA SER A 335 -33.93 22.20 -9.40
C SER A 335 -33.61 21.04 -8.45
N ASP A 336 -34.18 19.87 -8.72
CA ASP A 336 -33.82 18.64 -8.03
C ASP A 336 -32.38 18.25 -8.36
N THR A 337 -31.59 17.99 -7.31
CA THR A 337 -30.18 17.61 -7.41
C THR A 337 -29.96 16.34 -6.64
N PHE A 338 -29.39 15.33 -7.30
CA PHE A 338 -29.08 14.06 -6.67
C PHE A 338 -27.62 14.05 -6.27
N THR A 339 -27.36 13.78 -4.99
CA THR A 339 -26.00 13.60 -4.46
C THR A 339 -25.88 12.19 -3.90
N PRO A 340 -24.74 11.51 -4.06
CA PRO A 340 -24.58 10.15 -3.57
C PRO A 340 -24.50 10.15 -2.04
N ARG A 341 -25.05 9.10 -1.42
CA ARG A 341 -24.93 8.78 0.01
C ARG A 341 -23.56 8.15 0.25
N THR A 342 -22.52 8.97 0.20
CA THR A 342 -21.13 8.52 0.26
C THR A 342 -20.32 9.41 1.19
N LEU A 343 -19.35 8.80 1.86
CA LEU A 343 -18.36 9.45 2.70
C LEU A 343 -16.98 9.04 2.19
N ILE A 344 -16.17 10.03 1.81
CA ILE A 344 -14.86 9.86 1.19
C ILE A 344 -13.83 10.51 2.10
N TYR A 345 -12.96 9.67 2.66
CA TYR A 345 -11.75 10.10 3.35
C TYR A 345 -10.59 10.05 2.38
N ASP A 346 -9.85 11.14 2.28
CA ASP A 346 -8.62 11.16 1.50
C ASP A 346 -7.61 12.17 2.06
N LEU A 347 -6.35 11.99 1.70
CA LEU A 347 -5.27 12.87 2.08
C LEU A 347 -5.36 14.22 1.37
N LYS A 348 -4.71 15.22 1.96
CA LYS A 348 -4.64 16.54 1.36
C LYS A 348 -3.90 16.51 0.02
N GLY A 349 -4.61 16.94 -1.03
CA GLY A 349 -4.13 16.98 -2.42
C GLY A 349 -4.63 15.82 -3.29
N ALA A 350 -5.25 14.78 -2.71
CA ALA A 350 -5.76 13.63 -3.46
C ALA A 350 -7.09 13.91 -4.18
N PHE A 351 -7.90 14.82 -3.63
CA PHE A 351 -9.13 15.30 -4.26
C PHE A 351 -8.91 16.06 -5.59
N GLY A 352 -7.66 16.33 -5.97
CA GLY A 352 -7.32 16.94 -7.25
C GLY A 352 -7.93 18.34 -7.42
N SER A 353 -8.64 18.54 -8.53
CA SER A 353 -9.28 19.83 -8.83
C SER A 353 -10.64 20.04 -8.12
N MET A 354 -11.19 19.01 -7.46
CA MET A 354 -12.45 19.15 -6.73
C MET A 354 -12.28 20.00 -5.48
N LYS A 355 -13.13 21.02 -5.35
CA LYS A 355 -13.26 21.82 -4.13
C LYS A 355 -14.10 21.04 -3.10
N LYS A 356 -13.79 21.23 -1.81
CA LYS A 356 -14.59 20.70 -0.68
C LYS A 356 -16.06 21.15 -0.74
N VAL A 357 -16.30 22.32 -1.33
CA VAL A 357 -17.63 22.87 -1.58
C VAL A 357 -17.87 22.83 -3.07
N SER A 358 -18.80 21.98 -3.52
CA SER A 358 -19.28 21.98 -4.90
C SER A 358 -19.81 23.38 -5.25
N ALA A 359 -19.71 23.80 -6.52
CA ALA A 359 -20.18 25.12 -7.00
C ALA A 359 -21.62 25.45 -6.55
N LEU A 360 -22.45 24.41 -6.34
CA LEU A 360 -23.82 24.49 -5.83
C LEU A 360 -23.94 25.04 -4.40
N TYR A 361 -22.89 24.97 -3.58
CA TYR A 361 -22.90 25.37 -2.16
C TYR A 361 -21.95 26.56 -1.87
N GLU A 362 -21.37 27.19 -2.89
CA GLU A 362 -20.37 28.27 -2.75
C GLU A 362 -20.86 29.50 -1.97
N ARG A 363 -22.19 29.69 -1.80
CA ARG A 363 -22.74 30.88 -1.12
C ARG A 363 -22.53 30.93 0.40
N GLU A 364 -22.15 29.83 1.07
CA GLU A 364 -22.08 29.81 2.54
C GLU A 364 -20.69 30.14 3.12
N ASP A 365 -19.60 29.82 2.41
CA ASP A 365 -18.24 29.91 2.99
C ASP A 365 -17.52 31.25 2.74
N GLU A 366 -17.88 32.02 1.71
CA GLU A 366 -17.27 33.35 1.49
C GLU A 366 -17.65 34.37 2.59
N VAL A 367 -18.73 34.12 3.35
CA VAL A 367 -19.23 35.06 4.36
C VAL A 367 -18.49 34.95 5.70
N ASN A 368 -17.78 33.84 5.98
CA ASN A 368 -17.26 33.57 7.33
C ASN A 368 -15.77 33.91 7.55
N VAL A 369 -14.97 34.07 6.50
CA VAL A 369 -13.53 34.39 6.66
C VAL A 369 -13.30 35.88 7.00
N ASP A 370 -14.22 36.75 6.61
CA ASP A 370 -14.11 38.20 6.83
C ASP A 370 -14.49 38.66 8.26
N ARG A 371 -14.88 37.74 9.16
CA ARG A 371 -15.32 38.06 10.54
C ARG A 371 -14.34 37.67 11.66
N SER A 372 -13.10 37.31 11.34
CA SER A 372 -12.07 37.09 12.36
C SER A 372 -11.48 38.42 12.86
N HIS A 373 -12.10 39.00 13.90
CA HIS A 373 -11.65 40.21 14.60
C HIS A 373 -10.39 40.01 15.48
N VAL A 374 -9.69 38.87 15.36
CA VAL A 374 -8.61 38.48 16.29
C VAL A 374 -7.26 39.14 15.94
N TRP A 375 -7.08 39.61 14.71
CA TRP A 375 -5.79 40.15 14.24
C TRP A 375 -5.90 41.63 13.85
N PRO A 376 -4.99 42.51 14.34
CA PRO A 376 -5.01 43.95 14.03
C PRO A 376 -4.61 44.28 12.57
N SER A 377 -4.18 43.29 11.79
CA SER A 377 -3.81 43.42 10.38
C SER A 377 -4.40 42.26 9.58
N LYS A 378 -4.84 42.53 8.35
CA LYS A 378 -5.30 41.47 7.43
C LYS A 378 -4.19 40.40 7.31
N PRO A 379 -4.44 39.14 7.67
CA PRO A 379 -3.44 38.08 7.53
C PRO A 379 -3.05 37.94 6.06
N VAL A 380 -1.75 37.82 5.78
CA VAL A 380 -1.27 37.47 4.43
C VAL A 380 -1.55 35.98 4.25
N VAL A 381 -2.71 35.65 3.68
CA VAL A 381 -3.10 34.28 3.39
C VAL A 381 -2.36 33.84 2.13
N GLN A 382 -1.26 33.10 2.29
CA GLN A 382 -0.63 32.39 1.17
C GLN A 382 -1.41 31.12 0.88
N ARG A 383 -2.30 31.17 -0.10
CA ARG A 383 -2.99 29.97 -0.61
C ARG A 383 -2.11 29.30 -1.66
N LEU A 384 -1.96 27.98 -1.57
CA LEU A 384 -1.38 27.19 -2.65
C LEU A 384 -2.20 27.41 -3.93
N ALA A 385 -1.53 27.41 -5.08
CA ALA A 385 -2.20 27.55 -6.36
C ALA A 385 -3.21 26.38 -6.54
N PRO A 386 -4.48 26.66 -6.88
CA PRO A 386 -5.46 25.62 -7.11
C PRO A 386 -5.05 24.68 -8.25
N ILE A 387 -5.27 23.38 -8.07
CA ILE A 387 -5.06 22.37 -9.11
C ILE A 387 -6.01 22.69 -10.27
N GLN A 388 -5.46 22.82 -11.47
CA GLN A 388 -6.23 23.14 -12.67
C GLN A 388 -7.16 21.97 -13.03
N GLN A 389 -8.43 22.30 -13.34
CA GLN A 389 -9.42 21.32 -13.81
C GLN A 389 -8.96 20.66 -15.11
N SER A 390 -9.34 19.39 -15.29
CA SER A 390 -9.11 18.68 -16.55
C SER A 390 -9.96 19.29 -17.68
N PRO A 391 -9.52 19.21 -18.95
CA PRO A 391 -10.35 19.60 -20.09
C PRO A 391 -11.69 18.85 -20.10
N TYR A 392 -11.69 17.58 -19.70
CA TYR A 392 -12.90 16.76 -19.54
C TYR A 392 -13.89 17.41 -18.56
N GLN A 393 -13.45 17.76 -17.34
CA GLN A 393 -14.31 18.40 -16.34
C GLN A 393 -14.82 19.76 -16.80
N ALA A 394 -13.96 20.56 -17.46
CA ALA A 394 -14.36 21.87 -17.97
C ALA A 394 -15.45 21.78 -19.06
N HIS A 395 -15.45 20.71 -19.88
CA HIS A 395 -16.51 20.49 -20.87
C HIS A 395 -17.79 19.99 -20.21
N LEU A 396 -17.69 19.09 -19.23
CA LEU A 396 -18.84 18.64 -18.44
C LEU A 396 -19.53 19.80 -17.71
N ASP A 397 -18.76 20.64 -17.01
CA ASP A 397 -19.28 21.82 -16.30
C ASP A 397 -19.95 22.81 -17.26
N ALA A 398 -19.48 22.87 -18.52
CA ALA A 398 -20.06 23.72 -19.57
C ALA A 398 -21.22 23.06 -20.34
N GLY A 399 -21.55 21.80 -20.07
CA GLY A 399 -22.55 21.02 -20.81
C GLY A 399 -22.16 20.72 -22.27
N LEU A 400 -20.86 20.71 -22.58
CA LEU A 400 -20.30 20.37 -23.89
C LEU A 400 -19.92 18.89 -23.95
N GLU A 401 -19.85 18.31 -25.15
CA GLU A 401 -19.34 16.96 -25.33
C GLU A 401 -17.88 16.88 -24.84
N PRO A 402 -17.57 15.99 -23.89
CA PRO A 402 -16.24 15.93 -23.32
C PRO A 402 -15.24 15.24 -24.28
N PRO A 403 -13.97 15.68 -24.31
CA PRO A 403 -12.92 14.98 -25.04
C PRO A 403 -12.67 13.58 -24.47
N PRO A 404 -12.21 12.60 -25.29
CA PRO A 404 -11.90 11.27 -24.81
C PRO A 404 -10.79 11.30 -23.78
N LEU A 405 -10.94 10.50 -22.72
CA LEU A 405 -9.93 10.35 -21.68
C LEU A 405 -8.89 9.31 -22.10
N ASP A 406 -7.62 9.67 -21.89
CA ASP A 406 -6.48 8.77 -22.02
C ASP A 406 -5.80 8.57 -20.66
N ALA A 407 -5.12 7.43 -20.47
CA ALA A 407 -4.37 7.14 -19.24
C ALA A 407 -3.31 8.21 -18.88
N SER A 408 -2.81 8.96 -19.87
CA SER A 408 -1.87 10.08 -19.65
C SER A 408 -2.54 11.39 -19.23
N THR A 409 -3.84 11.55 -19.51
CA THR A 409 -4.62 12.76 -19.23
C THR A 409 -5.27 12.73 -17.85
N VAL A 410 -5.64 11.53 -17.39
CA VAL A 410 -6.23 11.29 -16.08
C VAL A 410 -5.15 11.36 -15.00
N ARG A 411 -5.20 12.38 -14.15
CA ARG A 411 -4.26 12.57 -13.03
C ARG A 411 -4.88 12.20 -11.70
N TYR A 412 -6.12 12.63 -11.49
CA TYR A 412 -6.88 12.37 -10.28
C TYR A 412 -8.18 11.66 -10.60
N TRP A 413 -8.75 11.00 -9.61
CA TRP A 413 -10.10 10.42 -9.74
C TRP A 413 -11.18 11.47 -9.96
N SER A 414 -10.95 12.70 -9.47
CA SER A 414 -11.80 13.85 -9.74
C SER A 414 -11.77 14.29 -11.19
N ASP A 415 -10.78 13.90 -11.99
CA ASP A 415 -10.69 14.32 -13.41
C ASP A 415 -11.71 13.59 -14.31
N TYR A 416 -12.27 12.45 -13.85
CA TYR A 416 -13.30 11.65 -14.57
C TYR A 416 -14.58 11.43 -13.75
N SER A 417 -14.72 12.12 -12.61
CA SER A 417 -15.93 12.04 -11.79
C SER A 417 -17.01 12.93 -12.39
N ARG A 418 -18.17 12.35 -12.68
CA ARG A 418 -19.35 13.10 -13.15
C ARG A 418 -20.29 13.51 -12.02
N LEU A 419 -20.10 12.93 -10.82
CA LEU A 419 -21.01 13.12 -9.70
C LEU A 419 -20.70 14.39 -8.92
N PHE A 420 -21.78 15.05 -8.47
CA PHE A 420 -21.72 16.08 -7.45
C PHE A 420 -21.84 15.46 -6.06
N TYR A 421 -20.88 15.77 -5.18
CA TYR A 421 -20.88 15.32 -3.79
C TYR A 421 -21.44 16.39 -2.85
N HIS A 422 -22.03 15.93 -1.74
CA HIS A 422 -22.40 16.84 -0.66
C HIS A 422 -21.12 17.34 0.06
N PRO A 423 -21.08 18.58 0.60
CA PRO A 423 -19.89 19.08 1.30
C PRO A 423 -19.46 18.24 2.51
N LYS A 424 -20.41 17.55 3.17
CA LYS A 424 -20.08 16.60 4.26
C LYS A 424 -19.57 15.24 3.78
N SER A 425 -19.74 14.92 2.50
CA SER A 425 -19.25 13.66 1.91
C SER A 425 -17.74 13.66 1.71
N LEU A 426 -17.09 14.84 1.59
CA LEU A 426 -15.66 14.96 1.32
C LEU A 426 -14.92 15.37 2.59
N VAL A 427 -14.28 14.40 3.25
CA VAL A 427 -13.49 14.63 4.46
C VAL A 427 -12.01 14.54 4.14
N GLN A 428 -11.36 15.69 4.22
CA GLN A 428 -9.94 15.82 3.94
C GLN A 428 -9.12 15.66 5.23
N LEU A 429 -8.22 14.69 5.25
CA LEU A 429 -7.27 14.47 6.34
C LEU A 429 -6.08 15.43 6.17
N SER A 430 -5.91 16.37 7.10
CA SER A 430 -4.91 17.44 6.99
C SER A 430 -3.54 17.10 7.57
N GLU A 431 -3.42 15.99 8.30
CA GLU A 431 -2.18 15.60 8.98
C GLU A 431 -1.13 15.03 8.03
N PHE A 432 -1.58 14.47 6.91
CA PHE A 432 -0.73 13.87 5.90
C PHE A 432 -1.05 14.46 4.52
N ASP A 433 -0.01 14.79 3.78
CA ASP A 433 -0.10 15.21 2.38
C ASP A 433 0.18 13.99 1.48
N VAL A 434 -0.44 13.97 0.28
CA VAL A 434 -0.19 12.89 -0.69
C VAL A 434 1.30 12.88 -1.08
N ASN A 435 1.92 11.70 -1.04
CA ASN A 435 3.34 11.47 -1.37
C ASN A 435 4.33 12.18 -0.46
N ASP A 436 3.95 12.47 0.78
CA ASP A 436 4.92 12.94 1.75
C ASP A 436 6.00 11.89 1.99
N LYS A 437 7.22 12.18 1.52
CA LYS A 437 8.39 11.31 1.72
C LYS A 437 8.94 11.40 3.14
N LEU A 438 8.57 12.43 3.90
CA LEU A 438 8.97 12.64 5.29
C LEU A 438 8.10 11.80 6.23
N MET A 439 6.79 11.85 6.02
CA MET A 439 5.80 11.08 6.78
C MET A 439 4.94 10.25 5.81
N PRO A 440 5.49 9.16 5.26
CA PRO A 440 4.76 8.34 4.31
C PRO A 440 3.58 7.63 4.97
N PHE A 441 2.39 7.82 4.39
CA PHE A 441 1.16 7.15 4.81
C PHE A 441 1.08 5.73 4.21
N GLU A 442 2.07 4.88 4.53
CA GLU A 442 2.21 3.54 3.94
C GLU A 442 2.16 2.39 4.97
N LYS A 443 2.27 2.67 6.27
CA LYS A 443 2.28 1.64 7.32
C LYS A 443 0.91 1.51 7.97
N TRP A 444 0.47 0.27 8.20
CA TRP A 444 -0.81 -0.02 8.83
C TRP A 444 -0.99 0.69 10.18
N GLU A 445 0.04 0.69 11.03
CA GLU A 445 -0.02 1.27 12.39
C GLU A 445 -0.27 2.78 12.34
N VAL A 446 0.33 3.48 11.37
CA VAL A 446 0.17 4.95 11.21
C VAL A 446 -1.29 5.30 10.90
N GLY A 447 -1.96 4.48 10.09
CA GLY A 447 -3.37 4.69 9.78
C GLY A 447 -4.29 4.44 10.98
N MET A 448 -4.00 3.39 11.77
CA MET A 448 -4.75 3.10 12.99
C MET A 448 -4.57 4.22 14.04
N GLU A 449 -3.34 4.66 14.27
CA GLU A 449 -3.05 5.77 15.20
C GLU A 449 -3.76 7.07 14.80
N LEU A 450 -3.82 7.37 13.49
CA LEU A 450 -4.53 8.53 12.98
C LEU A 450 -6.04 8.41 13.24
N PHE A 451 -6.63 7.23 13.04
CA PHE A 451 -8.03 6.96 13.33
C PHE A 451 -8.34 7.16 14.81
N GLU A 452 -7.61 6.50 15.70
CA GLU A 452 -7.82 6.60 17.15
C GLU A 452 -7.70 8.05 17.66
N LYS A 453 -6.78 8.82 17.07
CA LYS A 453 -6.60 10.23 17.42
C LYS A 453 -7.82 11.05 17.02
N LEU A 454 -8.27 10.93 15.77
CA LEU A 454 -9.41 11.70 15.26
C LEU A 454 -10.73 11.28 15.92
N GLU A 455 -10.91 9.99 16.18
CA GLU A 455 -12.08 9.49 16.91
C GLU A 455 -12.15 10.05 18.33
N ARG A 456 -11.01 10.17 19.01
CA ARG A 456 -10.94 10.77 20.35
C ARG A 456 -11.26 12.27 20.36
N GLU A 457 -10.95 12.97 19.28
CA GLU A 457 -11.14 14.42 19.17
C GLU A 457 -12.57 14.77 18.75
N ASP A 458 -13.13 14.05 17.78
CA ASP A 458 -14.31 14.50 17.02
C ASP A 458 -15.52 13.54 17.02
N ASP A 459 -15.42 12.30 17.55
CA ASP A 459 -16.43 11.22 17.39
C ASP A 459 -16.90 11.09 15.92
N LEU A 460 -16.10 10.39 15.11
CA LEU A 460 -16.27 10.36 13.66
C LEU A 460 -17.60 9.73 13.25
N VAL A 461 -18.12 8.78 14.04
CA VAL A 461 -19.42 8.17 13.75
C VAL A 461 -20.54 9.18 13.90
N ASP A 462 -20.57 9.95 14.99
CA ASP A 462 -21.60 10.96 15.22
C ASP A 462 -21.47 12.15 14.25
N ARG A 463 -20.25 12.62 14.02
CA ARG A 463 -19.99 13.78 13.15
C ARG A 463 -20.26 13.48 11.68
N ASP A 464 -19.70 12.39 11.17
CA ASP A 464 -19.58 12.16 9.73
C ASP A 464 -20.61 11.15 9.21
N LEU A 465 -20.84 10.03 9.90
CA LEU A 465 -21.71 8.97 9.40
C LEU A 465 -23.18 9.13 9.82
N ARG A 466 -23.44 9.47 11.08
CA ARG A 466 -24.80 9.53 11.64
C ARG A 466 -25.76 10.42 10.85
N PRO A 467 -25.37 11.60 10.33
CA PRO A 467 -26.26 12.40 9.48
C PRO A 467 -26.76 11.64 8.25
N PHE A 468 -25.91 10.85 7.60
CA PHE A 468 -26.32 10.06 6.43
C PHE A 468 -27.20 8.87 6.79
N VAL A 469 -26.95 8.25 7.94
CA VAL A 469 -27.76 7.13 8.46
C VAL A 469 -29.16 7.60 8.86
N GLU A 470 -29.27 8.74 9.53
CA GLU A 470 -30.55 9.34 9.94
C GLU A 470 -31.38 9.86 8.76
N GLU A 471 -30.73 10.24 7.65
CA GLU A 471 -31.37 10.62 6.39
C GLU A 471 -31.94 9.42 5.60
N CYS A 472 -31.72 8.18 6.05
CA CYS A 472 -32.20 6.98 5.36
C CYS A 472 -33.52 6.48 5.95
N ASP A 473 -34.51 6.18 5.09
CA ASP A 473 -35.78 5.55 5.51
C ASP A 473 -35.57 4.13 6.07
N GLY A 474 -34.53 3.44 5.57
CA GLY A 474 -34.10 2.14 6.05
C GLY A 474 -32.71 1.79 5.53
N VAL A 475 -31.74 1.64 6.44
CA VAL A 475 -30.37 1.26 6.07
C VAL A 475 -30.29 -0.25 5.86
N GLN A 476 -30.01 -0.65 4.63
CA GLN A 476 -29.78 -2.05 4.27
C GLN A 476 -28.42 -2.56 4.77
N GLY A 477 -27.39 -1.73 4.65
CA GLY A 477 -26.02 -2.08 4.99
C GLY A 477 -25.05 -0.96 4.63
N ILE A 478 -23.81 -1.10 5.10
CA ILE A 478 -22.73 -0.15 4.84
C ILE A 478 -21.71 -0.84 3.94
N GLN A 479 -21.33 -0.19 2.84
CA GLN A 479 -20.26 -0.64 1.96
C GLN A 479 -19.02 0.20 2.19
N ILE A 480 -17.90 -0.45 2.51
CA ILE A 480 -16.61 0.17 2.81
C ILE A 480 -15.63 -0.21 1.71
N PHE A 481 -14.93 0.80 1.20
CA PHE A 481 -13.96 0.68 0.12
C PHE A 481 -12.62 1.16 0.65
N THR A 482 -11.63 0.27 0.71
CA THR A 482 -10.33 0.64 1.30
C THR A 482 -9.17 -0.03 0.60
N GLY A 483 -8.03 0.68 0.58
CA GLY A 483 -6.72 0.06 0.40
C GLY A 483 -6.45 -0.87 1.57
N VAL A 484 -5.91 -2.07 1.31
CA VAL A 484 -5.53 -3.03 2.37
C VAL A 484 -4.03 -3.25 2.46
N ASP A 485 -3.26 -2.78 1.49
CA ASP A 485 -1.81 -2.99 1.43
C ASP A 485 -0.98 -1.76 1.84
N ASP A 486 -1.64 -0.74 2.41
CA ASP A 486 -1.04 0.51 2.90
C ASP A 486 -1.67 0.94 4.26
N ALA A 487 -1.45 2.20 4.67
CA ALA A 487 -1.96 2.74 5.92
C ALA A 487 -3.50 2.84 5.94
N TRP A 488 -4.18 2.89 4.79
CA TRP A 488 -5.64 2.89 4.76
C TRP A 488 -6.22 1.60 5.32
N GLY A 489 -5.49 0.49 5.26
CA GLY A 489 -5.89 -0.76 5.91
C GLY A 489 -6.07 -0.60 7.41
N GLY A 490 -5.19 0.15 8.08
CA GLY A 490 -5.28 0.42 9.53
C GLY A 490 -6.37 1.42 9.87
N TRP A 491 -6.51 2.47 9.06
CA TRP A 491 -7.61 3.43 9.18
C TRP A 491 -8.98 2.74 9.04
N ALA A 492 -9.13 1.86 8.06
CA ALA A 492 -10.37 1.12 7.84
C ALA A 492 -10.63 0.09 8.93
N SER A 493 -9.60 -0.58 9.45
CA SER A 493 -9.73 -1.47 10.60
C SER A 493 -10.37 -0.76 11.80
N GLY A 494 -9.89 0.44 12.15
CA GLY A 494 -10.47 1.22 13.25
C GLY A 494 -11.93 1.63 12.99
N TRP A 495 -12.25 2.05 11.75
CA TRP A 495 -13.63 2.33 11.34
C TRP A 495 -14.54 1.12 11.53
N ILE A 496 -14.14 -0.07 11.08
CA ILE A 496 -15.02 -1.24 11.14
C ILE A 496 -15.24 -1.70 12.58
N GLU A 497 -14.20 -1.67 13.43
CA GLU A 497 -14.35 -1.96 14.86
C GLU A 497 -15.40 -1.05 15.49
N ARG A 498 -15.26 0.27 15.29
CA ARG A 498 -16.19 1.28 15.80
C ARG A 498 -17.60 1.12 15.25
N LEU A 499 -17.74 0.82 13.95
CA LEU A 499 -19.03 0.59 13.30
C LEU A 499 -19.71 -0.68 13.80
N ARG A 500 -18.95 -1.74 14.09
CA ARG A 500 -19.49 -2.99 14.62
C ARG A 500 -20.01 -2.81 16.06
N ASP A 501 -19.38 -1.93 16.85
CA ASP A 501 -19.84 -1.58 18.19
C ASP A 501 -21.16 -0.80 18.19
N GLU A 502 -21.31 0.20 17.30
CA GLU A 502 -22.53 1.03 17.21
C GLU A 502 -23.66 0.33 16.44
N TYR A 503 -23.33 -0.31 15.31
CA TYR A 503 -24.26 -0.85 14.34
C TYR A 503 -24.12 -2.37 14.19
N GLY A 504 -24.04 -3.09 15.31
CA GLY A 504 -23.76 -4.53 15.33
C GLY A 504 -24.65 -5.41 14.44
N LYS A 505 -25.89 -5.00 14.17
CA LYS A 505 -26.86 -5.73 13.33
C LYS A 505 -26.85 -5.36 11.85
N LEU A 506 -26.18 -4.28 11.46
CA LEU A 506 -26.12 -3.88 10.05
C LEU A 506 -25.15 -4.78 9.29
N SER A 507 -25.51 -5.09 8.03
CA SER A 507 -24.60 -5.79 7.12
C SER A 507 -23.48 -4.84 6.71
N ILE A 508 -22.23 -5.20 6.99
CA ILE A 508 -21.04 -4.40 6.65
C ILE A 508 -20.24 -5.17 5.60
N TRP A 509 -20.22 -4.62 4.39
CA TRP A 509 -19.51 -5.17 3.24
C TRP A 509 -18.22 -4.39 3.02
N THR A 510 -17.09 -5.09 3.05
CA THR A 510 -15.78 -4.45 2.90
C THR A 510 -15.09 -4.95 1.65
N TRP A 511 -14.81 -4.03 0.74
CA TRP A 511 -14.11 -4.26 -0.50
C TRP A 511 -12.65 -3.83 -0.33
N GLY A 512 -11.78 -4.82 -0.14
CA GLY A 512 -10.36 -4.59 0.10
C GLY A 512 -9.59 -4.54 -1.21
N ILE A 513 -9.29 -3.34 -1.71
CA ILE A 513 -8.42 -3.20 -2.88
C ILE A 513 -6.97 -3.28 -2.43
N GLY A 514 -6.20 -4.06 -3.16
CA GLY A 514 -4.77 -3.85 -3.16
C GLY A 514 -4.10 -4.89 -4.03
N ASP A 515 -2.82 -4.65 -4.25
CA ASP A 515 -1.99 -5.66 -4.84
C ASP A 515 -1.55 -6.70 -3.78
N GLN A 516 -1.50 -6.28 -2.51
CA GLN A 516 -1.17 -7.15 -1.35
C GLN A 516 0.19 -7.85 -1.54
N GLY A 517 1.10 -7.21 -2.30
CA GLY A 517 2.44 -7.70 -2.62
C GLY A 517 2.51 -8.75 -3.75
N GLY A 518 1.44 -8.94 -4.53
CA GLY A 518 1.41 -9.82 -5.71
C GLY A 518 2.16 -9.27 -6.93
N ASN A 519 2.32 -7.94 -7.05
CA ASN A 519 2.94 -7.29 -8.20
C ASN A 519 4.45 -7.38 -8.12
N THR A 520 5.00 -8.22 -9.00
CA THR A 520 6.43 -8.47 -9.05
C THR A 520 7.27 -7.30 -9.55
N SER A 521 6.67 -6.29 -10.19
CA SER A 521 7.35 -5.05 -10.61
C SER A 521 7.76 -4.17 -9.42
N VAL A 522 7.09 -4.31 -8.28
CA VAL A 522 7.38 -3.55 -7.06
C VAL A 522 8.63 -4.14 -6.35
N PRO A 523 9.54 -3.29 -5.82
CA PRO A 523 10.70 -3.76 -5.06
C PRO A 523 10.32 -4.70 -3.91
N ARG A 524 11.15 -5.73 -3.68
CA ARG A 524 10.87 -6.78 -2.69
C ARG A 524 10.54 -6.24 -1.31
N GLU A 525 11.27 -5.23 -0.83
CA GLU A 525 11.05 -4.62 0.48
C GLU A 525 9.64 -4.03 0.61
N LYS A 526 9.22 -3.23 -0.37
CA LYS A 526 7.88 -2.65 -0.43
C LYS A 526 6.79 -3.71 -0.54
N ARG A 527 7.03 -4.80 -1.28
CA ARG A 527 6.08 -5.94 -1.33
C ARG A 527 5.94 -6.64 0.00
N LEU A 528 7.03 -6.82 0.75
CA LEU A 528 6.96 -7.42 2.09
C LEU A 528 6.16 -6.53 3.04
N GLN A 529 6.36 -5.22 2.99
CA GLN A 529 5.54 -4.26 3.74
C GLN A 529 4.06 -4.31 3.33
N GLN A 530 3.75 -4.40 2.03
CA GLN A 530 2.38 -4.58 1.54
C GLN A 530 1.73 -5.86 2.05
N ILE A 531 2.48 -6.96 2.10
CA ILE A 531 2.00 -8.24 2.65
C ILE A 531 1.77 -8.14 4.16
N GLU A 532 2.66 -7.47 4.89
CA GLU A 532 2.48 -7.20 6.33
C GLU A 532 1.21 -6.39 6.58
N ASN A 533 1.04 -5.25 5.90
CA ASN A 533 -0.16 -4.42 5.99
C ASN A 533 -1.43 -5.21 5.62
N ALA A 534 -1.38 -5.96 4.52
CA ALA A 534 -2.51 -6.76 4.05
C ALA A 534 -2.86 -7.88 5.03
N SER A 535 -1.88 -8.49 5.70
CA SER A 535 -2.12 -9.54 6.69
C SER A 535 -2.80 -9.01 7.96
N ARG A 536 -2.37 -7.85 8.47
CA ARG A 536 -3.03 -7.17 9.60
C ARG A 536 -4.45 -6.74 9.23
N SER A 537 -4.61 -6.13 8.06
CA SER A 537 -5.93 -5.73 7.54
C SER A 537 -6.84 -6.95 7.36
N LEU A 538 -6.34 -8.03 6.76
CA LEU A 538 -7.10 -9.26 6.56
C LEU A 538 -7.64 -9.83 7.88
N GLN A 539 -6.82 -9.84 8.94
CA GLN A 539 -7.23 -10.34 10.25
C GLN A 539 -8.40 -9.51 10.81
N THR A 540 -8.25 -8.19 10.93
CA THR A 540 -9.29 -7.33 11.52
C THR A 540 -10.53 -7.23 10.63
N LEU A 541 -10.34 -7.02 9.31
CA LEU A 541 -11.46 -6.82 8.39
C LEU A 541 -12.29 -8.10 8.25
N ALA A 542 -11.68 -9.30 8.24
CA ALA A 542 -12.45 -10.56 8.22
C ALA A 542 -13.23 -10.79 9.53
N GLU A 543 -12.67 -10.39 10.67
CA GLU A 543 -13.30 -10.58 11.98
C GLU A 543 -14.48 -9.64 12.24
N HIS A 544 -14.45 -8.41 11.71
CA HIS A 544 -15.50 -7.44 11.98
C HIS A 544 -16.43 -7.16 10.79
N SER A 545 -16.05 -7.45 9.55
CA SER A 545 -16.96 -7.33 8.39
C SER A 545 -17.98 -8.48 8.37
N SER A 546 -19.16 -8.21 7.82
CA SER A 546 -20.14 -9.26 7.50
C SER A 546 -19.69 -10.07 6.29
N VAL A 547 -19.20 -9.36 5.28
CA VAL A 547 -18.57 -9.94 4.09
C VAL A 547 -17.33 -9.11 3.75
N TYR A 548 -16.17 -9.76 3.59
CA TYR A 548 -14.93 -9.16 3.14
C TYR A 548 -14.55 -9.72 1.77
N VAL A 549 -14.44 -8.83 0.78
CA VAL A 549 -14.10 -9.18 -0.61
C VAL A 549 -12.75 -8.55 -0.95
N PRO A 550 -11.63 -9.31 -0.84
CA PRO A 550 -10.33 -8.82 -1.27
C PRO A 550 -10.24 -8.88 -2.79
N MET A 551 -9.96 -7.73 -3.42
CA MET A 551 -9.81 -7.59 -4.86
C MET A 551 -8.36 -7.29 -5.23
N THR A 552 -7.87 -8.01 -6.23
CA THR A 552 -6.60 -7.74 -6.88
C THR A 552 -6.71 -6.52 -7.80
N ASN A 553 -5.59 -5.82 -8.00
CA ASN A 553 -5.52 -4.77 -9.01
C ASN A 553 -5.56 -5.36 -10.42
N ILE A 554 -4.95 -6.54 -10.60
CA ILE A 554 -4.83 -7.18 -11.90
C ILE A 554 -5.06 -8.69 -11.71
N PRO A 555 -5.99 -9.29 -12.46
CA PRO A 555 -6.15 -10.74 -12.54
C PRO A 555 -4.88 -11.46 -12.97
N LYS A 556 -4.71 -12.70 -12.53
CA LYS A 556 -3.58 -13.56 -12.96
C LYS A 556 -3.62 -13.88 -14.46
N SER A 557 -4.83 -14.05 -15.00
CA SER A 557 -5.09 -14.32 -16.42
C SER A 557 -6.00 -13.21 -16.94
N LEU A 558 -5.54 -12.49 -17.95
CA LEU A 558 -6.34 -11.47 -18.65
C LEU A 558 -6.88 -12.09 -19.95
N PRO A 559 -8.21 -12.12 -20.14
CA PRO A 559 -8.81 -12.55 -21.41
C PRO A 559 -8.39 -11.65 -22.57
N SER A 560 -8.43 -12.18 -23.80
CA SER A 560 -7.97 -11.44 -24.99
C SER A 560 -8.80 -10.20 -25.32
N TYR A 561 -10.05 -10.14 -24.85
CA TYR A 561 -10.95 -9.00 -25.03
C TYR A 561 -10.67 -7.84 -24.04
N LEU A 562 -9.67 -7.95 -23.18
CA LEU A 562 -9.37 -6.99 -22.12
C LEU A 562 -7.93 -6.45 -22.24
N SER A 563 -7.80 -5.13 -22.40
CA SER A 563 -6.52 -4.43 -22.58
C SER A 563 -6.31 -3.39 -21.48
N ILE A 564 -5.86 -3.84 -20.31
CA ILE A 564 -5.69 -3.00 -19.11
C ILE A 564 -4.22 -2.62 -18.92
N ASP A 565 -3.95 -1.33 -18.71
CA ASP A 565 -2.63 -0.87 -18.29
C ASP A 565 -2.43 -1.16 -16.78
N PRO A 566 -1.46 -2.00 -16.40
CA PRO A 566 -1.20 -2.37 -15.01
C PRO A 566 -0.77 -1.19 -14.13
N ASN A 567 -0.29 -0.08 -14.71
CA ASN A 567 0.20 1.07 -13.98
C ASN A 567 -0.85 2.18 -13.84
N SER A 568 -1.97 2.08 -14.55
CA SER A 568 -3.03 3.08 -14.55
C SER A 568 -4.11 2.74 -13.52
N PRO A 569 -4.24 3.50 -12.41
CA PRO A 569 -5.28 3.26 -11.42
C PRO A 569 -6.69 3.44 -12.01
N TRP A 570 -6.83 4.26 -13.06
CA TRP A 570 -8.08 4.45 -13.78
C TRP A 570 -8.54 3.17 -14.49
N HIS A 571 -7.64 2.44 -15.16
CA HIS A 571 -7.99 1.16 -15.80
C HIS A 571 -8.30 0.07 -14.76
N ILE A 572 -7.50 0.00 -13.69
CA ILE A 572 -7.71 -0.94 -12.58
C ILE A 572 -9.08 -0.71 -11.94
N GLY A 573 -9.38 0.54 -11.59
CA GLY A 573 -10.65 0.92 -10.98
C GLY A 573 -11.85 0.66 -11.88
N ALA A 574 -11.70 0.84 -13.20
CA ALA A 574 -12.74 0.52 -14.16
C ALA A 574 -13.12 -0.97 -14.14
N LEU A 575 -12.13 -1.88 -14.17
CA LEU A 575 -12.38 -3.32 -14.10
C LEU A 575 -13.04 -3.72 -12.77
N GLN A 576 -12.52 -3.22 -11.66
CA GLN A 576 -13.07 -3.49 -10.32
C GLN A 576 -14.52 -3.00 -10.21
N CYS A 577 -14.83 -1.83 -10.77
CA CYS A 577 -16.18 -1.27 -10.79
C CYS A 577 -17.16 -2.14 -11.58
N VAL A 578 -16.75 -2.72 -12.72
CA VAL A 578 -17.60 -3.63 -13.51
C VAL A 578 -18.07 -4.81 -12.67
N GLY A 579 -17.15 -5.48 -11.98
CA GLY A 579 -17.47 -6.62 -11.13
C GLY A 579 -18.34 -6.23 -9.92
N LEU A 580 -17.94 -5.17 -9.24
CA LEU A 580 -18.61 -4.73 -8.02
C LEU A 580 -20.04 -4.23 -8.25
N GLU A 581 -20.21 -3.35 -9.22
CA GLU A 581 -21.51 -2.75 -9.52
C GLU A 581 -22.46 -3.81 -10.07
N SER A 582 -21.93 -4.76 -10.86
CA SER A 582 -22.68 -5.92 -11.35
C SER A 582 -23.14 -6.83 -10.22
N MET A 583 -22.28 -7.15 -9.27
CA MET A 583 -22.62 -8.01 -8.14
C MET A 583 -23.65 -7.36 -7.20
N THR A 584 -23.58 -6.05 -7.01
CA THR A 584 -24.44 -5.32 -6.05
C THR A 584 -25.75 -4.82 -6.67
N ILE A 585 -26.02 -5.04 -7.96
CA ILE A 585 -27.25 -4.55 -8.59
C ILE A 585 -28.55 -5.08 -8.00
N PRO A 586 -28.66 -6.36 -7.57
CA PRO A 586 -29.94 -6.89 -7.10
C PRO A 586 -30.46 -6.15 -5.87
N SER A 587 -29.56 -5.53 -5.07
CA SER A 587 -29.94 -4.75 -3.89
C SER A 587 -30.63 -3.44 -4.23
N ARG A 588 -30.45 -2.96 -5.48
CA ARG A 588 -30.95 -1.68 -5.97
C ARG A 588 -32.13 -1.78 -6.94
N LEU A 589 -32.46 -2.98 -7.42
CA LEU A 589 -33.60 -3.16 -8.32
C LEU A 589 -34.93 -2.87 -7.63
N ARG A 590 -35.88 -2.29 -8.37
CA ARG A 590 -37.25 -2.09 -7.90
C ARG A 590 -37.95 -3.43 -7.71
N THR A 591 -38.87 -3.49 -6.75
CA THR A 591 -39.65 -4.71 -6.43
C THR A 591 -40.53 -5.20 -7.59
N SER A 592 -40.85 -4.33 -8.56
CA SER A 592 -41.61 -4.67 -9.77
C SER A 592 -40.90 -5.70 -10.67
N ASP A 593 -39.56 -5.77 -10.64
CA ASP A 593 -38.78 -6.69 -11.49
C ASP A 593 -38.65 -8.11 -10.92
N GLY A 594 -39.26 -8.40 -9.74
CA GLY A 594 -39.39 -9.74 -9.18
C GLY A 594 -38.07 -10.45 -8.80
N ARG A 595 -36.91 -9.79 -8.98
CA ARG A 595 -35.56 -10.36 -8.78
C ARG A 595 -34.67 -9.46 -7.91
N ARG A 596 -35.28 -8.71 -6.99
CA ARG A 596 -34.58 -7.93 -5.98
C ARG A 596 -33.98 -8.88 -4.94
N GLY A 597 -32.70 -8.69 -4.60
CA GLY A 597 -32.01 -9.43 -3.54
C GLY A 597 -31.29 -8.46 -2.63
N THR A 598 -31.49 -8.56 -1.32
CA THR A 598 -30.83 -7.68 -0.37
C THR A 598 -29.36 -8.05 -0.16
N LEU A 599 -28.54 -7.11 0.34
CA LEU A 599 -27.16 -7.42 0.76
C LEU A 599 -27.12 -8.51 1.85
N GLN A 600 -28.16 -8.58 2.68
CA GLN A 600 -28.29 -9.62 3.69
C GLN A 600 -28.63 -10.98 3.06
N ASP A 601 -29.48 -11.03 2.04
CA ASP A 601 -29.80 -12.28 1.31
C ASP A 601 -28.52 -12.87 0.68
N LEU A 602 -27.67 -12.00 0.11
CA LEU A 602 -26.37 -12.38 -0.41
C LEU A 602 -25.42 -12.90 0.70
N GLU A 603 -25.37 -12.20 1.84
CA GLU A 603 -24.57 -12.59 3.01
C GLU A 603 -24.96 -13.98 3.55
N ASP A 604 -26.27 -14.25 3.66
CA ASP A 604 -26.80 -15.51 4.18
C ASP A 604 -26.39 -16.71 3.32
N THR A 605 -26.20 -16.51 2.01
CA THR A 605 -25.74 -17.55 1.09
C THR A 605 -24.32 -18.02 1.44
N PHE A 606 -23.41 -17.09 1.74
CA PHE A 606 -22.00 -17.39 2.05
C PHE A 606 -21.82 -17.98 3.44
N ASN A 607 -22.61 -17.51 4.41
CA ASN A 607 -22.51 -17.89 5.82
C ASN A 607 -23.43 -19.05 6.23
N SER A 608 -24.10 -19.69 5.27
CA SER A 608 -25.06 -20.79 5.49
C SER A 608 -24.50 -21.97 6.30
N THR A 609 -23.19 -22.21 6.21
CA THR A 609 -22.51 -23.40 6.79
C THR A 609 -21.39 -23.05 7.77
N GLY A 610 -21.18 -21.77 8.11
CA GLY A 610 -20.11 -21.35 9.05
C GLY A 610 -19.83 -19.85 9.01
N LYS A 611 -18.80 -19.39 9.73
CA LYS A 611 -18.35 -17.97 9.75
C LYS A 611 -17.47 -17.61 8.54
N ARG A 612 -17.81 -18.08 7.34
CA ARG A 612 -16.99 -17.89 6.13
C ARG A 612 -17.26 -16.54 5.46
N ARG A 613 -16.65 -15.49 6.01
CA ARG A 613 -16.89 -14.08 5.62
C ARG A 613 -16.05 -13.57 4.45
N ILE A 614 -14.96 -14.26 4.10
CA ILE A 614 -14.05 -13.91 3.02
C ILE A 614 -14.56 -14.57 1.74
N VAL A 615 -14.82 -13.74 0.74
CA VAL A 615 -15.47 -14.19 -0.49
C VAL A 615 -14.63 -13.80 -1.71
N LYS A 616 -14.48 -14.74 -2.65
CA LYS A 616 -13.78 -14.55 -3.91
C LYS A 616 -14.72 -13.89 -4.92
N LEU A 617 -14.28 -12.82 -5.56
CA LEU A 617 -14.96 -12.21 -6.71
C LEU A 617 -14.41 -12.76 -8.02
N SER A 618 -15.30 -13.28 -8.86
CA SER A 618 -15.01 -13.73 -10.22
C SER A 618 -16.01 -13.13 -11.21
N MET A 619 -15.60 -12.92 -12.45
CA MET A 619 -16.51 -12.39 -13.47
C MET A 619 -16.17 -12.86 -14.89
N SER A 620 -17.17 -12.77 -15.76
CA SER A 620 -17.08 -12.98 -17.20
C SER A 620 -17.78 -11.83 -17.91
N ILE A 621 -17.20 -11.37 -19.01
CA ILE A 621 -17.72 -10.25 -19.80
C ILE A 621 -17.94 -10.75 -21.22
N ALA A 622 -19.10 -10.46 -21.79
CA ALA A 622 -19.46 -10.91 -23.12
C ALA A 622 -20.22 -9.84 -23.90
N ASP A 623 -20.25 -10.03 -25.22
CA ASP A 623 -21.03 -9.21 -26.12
C ASP A 623 -22.54 -9.55 -25.96
N PRO A 624 -23.40 -8.58 -25.59
CA PRO A 624 -24.86 -8.78 -25.51
C PRO A 624 -25.51 -9.32 -26.79
N GLY A 625 -25.02 -8.89 -27.95
CA GLY A 625 -25.52 -9.30 -29.27
C GLY A 625 -25.20 -10.75 -29.58
N VAL A 626 -24.00 -11.22 -29.20
CA VAL A 626 -23.62 -12.63 -29.36
C VAL A 626 -24.42 -13.52 -28.41
N LEU A 627 -24.65 -13.07 -27.18
CA LEU A 627 -25.45 -13.80 -26.20
C LEU A 627 -26.90 -13.97 -26.65
N SER A 628 -27.57 -12.89 -27.05
CA SER A 628 -28.96 -12.95 -27.53
C SER A 628 -29.11 -13.86 -28.77
N GLN A 629 -28.16 -13.82 -29.71
CA GLN A 629 -28.15 -14.73 -30.85
C GLN A 629 -27.99 -16.19 -30.42
N LYS A 630 -27.06 -16.50 -29.51
CA LYS A 630 -26.88 -17.85 -28.98
C LYS A 630 -28.15 -18.36 -28.32
N THR A 631 -28.74 -17.56 -27.42
CA THR A 631 -29.98 -17.91 -26.71
C THR A 631 -31.13 -18.15 -27.69
N SER A 632 -31.30 -17.31 -28.71
CA SER A 632 -32.31 -17.53 -29.76
C SER A 632 -32.09 -18.85 -30.52
N SER A 633 -30.83 -19.18 -30.85
CA SER A 633 -30.49 -20.41 -31.57
C SER A 633 -30.65 -21.67 -30.72
N ASP A 634 -30.41 -21.57 -29.40
CA ASP A 634 -30.61 -22.65 -28.45
C ASP A 634 -32.11 -22.92 -28.22
N ILE A 635 -32.93 -21.86 -28.12
CA ILE A 635 -34.39 -21.97 -28.06
C ILE A 635 -34.92 -22.63 -29.34
N GLU A 636 -34.48 -22.18 -30.52
CA GLU A 636 -34.88 -22.82 -31.79
C GLU A 636 -34.45 -24.29 -31.87
N ARG A 637 -33.28 -24.65 -31.32
CA ARG A 637 -32.81 -26.03 -31.27
C ARG A 637 -33.63 -26.87 -30.29
N ALA A 638 -33.97 -26.33 -29.12
CA ALA A 638 -34.81 -26.99 -28.13
C ALA A 638 -36.24 -27.23 -28.64
N GLU A 639 -36.82 -26.24 -29.35
CA GLU A 639 -38.12 -26.37 -30.02
C GLU A 639 -38.09 -27.42 -31.14
N LYS A 640 -36.99 -27.50 -31.90
CA LYS A 640 -36.81 -28.53 -32.95
C LYS A 640 -36.52 -29.93 -32.40
N ALA A 641 -35.93 -30.04 -31.21
CA ALA A 641 -35.50 -31.31 -30.62
C ALA A 641 -36.58 -32.03 -29.79
N GLY A 642 -37.75 -31.41 -29.53
CA GLY A 642 -38.87 -32.06 -28.84
C GLY A 642 -38.49 -32.58 -27.45
N SER A 643 -38.33 -31.65 -26.49
CA SER A 643 -38.18 -31.86 -25.04
C SER A 643 -38.23 -33.33 -24.54
N THR A 644 -37.07 -33.97 -24.44
CA THR A 644 -36.81 -35.02 -23.43
C THR A 644 -35.31 -35.11 -23.13
N GLY A 645 -34.91 -34.70 -21.92
CA GLY A 645 -33.58 -34.93 -21.36
C GLY A 645 -33.57 -34.48 -19.90
N SER A 646 -34.02 -35.31 -18.96
CA SER A 646 -33.21 -36.29 -18.20
C SER A 646 -32.11 -35.64 -17.35
N HIS A 647 -32.48 -35.34 -16.10
CA HIS A 647 -31.61 -35.03 -14.97
C HIS A 647 -30.44 -36.03 -14.84
N ARG A 648 -29.22 -35.58 -15.11
CA ARG A 648 -28.00 -36.23 -14.61
C ARG A 648 -26.82 -35.25 -14.68
N ALA A 649 -26.66 -34.40 -13.66
CA ALA A 649 -25.46 -33.56 -13.53
C ALA A 649 -25.27 -33.14 -12.06
N SER A 650 -24.77 -34.01 -11.17
CA SER A 650 -24.26 -33.55 -9.87
C SER A 650 -22.75 -33.29 -9.90
N SER A 651 -22.00 -33.91 -10.83
CA SER A 651 -20.54 -33.73 -10.93
C SER A 651 -20.10 -32.56 -11.81
N GLY A 652 -21.00 -32.03 -12.66
CA GLY A 652 -20.71 -30.91 -13.57
C GLY A 652 -21.13 -29.53 -13.04
N GLU A 653 -21.97 -29.48 -12.00
CA GLU A 653 -22.38 -28.21 -11.39
C GLU A 653 -21.22 -27.54 -10.64
N GLU A 654 -20.37 -28.29 -9.92
CA GLU A 654 -19.17 -27.75 -9.27
C GLU A 654 -18.14 -27.18 -10.25
N ASP A 655 -17.95 -27.84 -11.40
CA ASP A 655 -17.00 -27.38 -12.43
C ASP A 655 -17.53 -26.12 -13.14
N ALA A 656 -18.86 -25.96 -13.26
CA ALA A 656 -19.48 -24.76 -13.84
C ALA A 656 -19.41 -23.54 -12.91
N LEU A 657 -19.53 -23.74 -11.59
CA LEU A 657 -19.45 -22.67 -10.57
C LEU A 657 -18.05 -22.03 -10.45
N SER A 658 -17.02 -22.68 -10.99
CA SER A 658 -15.63 -22.18 -10.99
C SER A 658 -15.19 -21.63 -12.35
N GLN A 659 -16.04 -21.72 -13.39
CA GLN A 659 -15.69 -21.34 -14.76
C GLN A 659 -16.03 -19.87 -15.04
N TYR A 660 -15.17 -18.97 -14.56
CA TYR A 660 -15.18 -17.55 -14.91
C TYR A 660 -13.90 -17.18 -15.66
N ASP A 661 -14.00 -16.22 -16.58
CA ASP A 661 -12.85 -15.79 -17.40
C ASP A 661 -11.87 -14.92 -16.61
N ILE A 662 -12.36 -14.23 -15.57
CA ILE A 662 -11.61 -13.26 -14.77
C ILE A 662 -11.73 -13.63 -13.29
N ASP A 663 -10.58 -13.87 -12.65
CA ASP A 663 -10.43 -14.09 -11.21
C ASP A 663 -9.77 -12.87 -10.55
N MET A 664 -10.52 -12.18 -9.69
CA MET A 664 -10.09 -10.97 -8.98
C MET A 664 -9.55 -11.27 -7.57
N PHE A 665 -9.40 -12.53 -7.19
CA PHE A 665 -9.00 -12.92 -5.83
C PHE A 665 -7.58 -13.53 -5.79
N THR A 666 -7.32 -14.50 -6.66
CA THR A 666 -6.11 -15.34 -6.61
C THR A 666 -4.84 -14.53 -6.88
N LYS A 667 -3.85 -14.68 -5.98
CA LYS A 667 -2.53 -14.04 -6.09
C LYS A 667 -1.43 -15.09 -6.23
N ASP A 668 -0.35 -14.73 -6.94
CA ASP A 668 0.85 -15.55 -7.05
C ASP A 668 1.95 -15.04 -6.11
N TYR A 669 1.98 -15.60 -4.91
CA TYR A 669 3.01 -15.31 -3.92
C TYR A 669 4.35 -16.04 -4.18
N ARG A 670 4.45 -16.86 -5.23
CA ARG A 670 5.62 -17.68 -5.61
C ARG A 670 6.24 -18.49 -4.45
N ILE A 671 5.42 -18.89 -3.50
CA ILE A 671 5.81 -19.85 -2.48
C ILE A 671 5.59 -21.23 -3.09
N GLY A 672 6.59 -22.10 -3.05
CA GLY A 672 6.60 -23.40 -3.72
C GLY A 672 5.64 -24.46 -3.14
N VAL A 673 4.41 -24.07 -2.75
CA VAL A 673 3.41 -24.97 -2.21
C VAL A 673 2.06 -24.65 -2.85
N ALA A 674 1.83 -25.24 -4.02
CA ALA A 674 0.51 -25.71 -4.37
C ALA A 674 0.70 -27.14 -4.87
N LYS A 675 0.19 -28.12 -4.09
CA LYS A 675 -0.11 -29.43 -4.67
C LYS A 675 -1.19 -29.17 -5.72
N SER A 676 -0.81 -29.03 -6.99
CA SER A 676 -1.71 -28.61 -8.09
C SER A 676 -2.69 -29.72 -8.51
N GLY A 677 -3.27 -30.45 -7.55
CA GLY A 677 -4.13 -31.60 -7.80
C GLY A 677 -5.33 -31.74 -6.88
N LYS A 678 -5.56 -30.81 -5.94
CA LYS A 678 -6.81 -30.80 -5.16
C LYS A 678 -7.86 -29.97 -5.90
N LYS A 679 -9.03 -30.56 -6.14
CA LYS A 679 -10.19 -29.89 -6.71
C LYS A 679 -10.65 -28.78 -5.75
N GLU A 680 -10.90 -27.57 -6.26
CA GLU A 680 -11.49 -26.48 -5.48
C GLU A 680 -12.90 -26.91 -5.04
N HIS A 681 -13.18 -26.79 -3.75
CA HIS A 681 -14.52 -27.02 -3.21
C HIS A 681 -15.15 -25.67 -2.87
N VAL A 682 -16.36 -25.44 -3.40
CA VAL A 682 -17.15 -24.23 -3.18
C VAL A 682 -18.18 -24.56 -2.10
N PHE A 683 -18.25 -23.75 -1.04
CA PHE A 683 -19.20 -23.92 0.06
C PHE A 683 -20.51 -23.17 -0.21
N GLY A 684 -20.42 -21.96 -0.74
CA GLY A 684 -21.55 -21.13 -1.14
C GLY A 684 -21.19 -20.19 -2.27
N CYS A 685 -22.14 -19.91 -3.15
CA CYS A 685 -21.95 -19.05 -4.31
C CYS A 685 -23.19 -18.18 -4.57
N ALA A 686 -22.98 -16.88 -4.73
CA ALA A 686 -24.00 -15.96 -5.23
C ALA A 686 -23.59 -15.49 -6.62
N GLU A 687 -24.47 -15.72 -7.61
CA GLU A 687 -24.23 -15.37 -9.01
C GLU A 687 -25.20 -14.28 -9.45
N VAL A 688 -24.69 -13.29 -10.18
CA VAL A 688 -25.47 -12.21 -10.76
C VAL A 688 -25.16 -12.12 -12.25
N SER A 689 -26.20 -12.30 -13.06
CA SER A 689 -26.10 -12.21 -14.53
C SER A 689 -26.82 -10.96 -15.03
N ARG A 690 -26.12 -10.21 -15.88
CA ARG A 690 -26.62 -9.05 -16.62
C ARG A 690 -26.66 -9.34 -18.11
N GLY A 691 -27.85 -9.31 -18.69
CA GLY A 691 -28.10 -9.74 -20.06
C GLY A 691 -28.53 -11.21 -20.14
N GLU A 692 -28.68 -11.71 -21.35
CA GLU A 692 -29.26 -13.03 -21.63
C GLU A 692 -28.22 -14.14 -21.57
N TRP A 693 -27.76 -14.45 -20.35
CA TRP A 693 -26.89 -15.61 -20.09
C TRP A 693 -27.72 -16.89 -20.02
N ASN A 694 -27.32 -17.93 -20.76
CA ASN A 694 -27.97 -19.24 -20.73
C ASN A 694 -27.46 -20.03 -19.51
N LEU A 695 -28.09 -19.82 -18.35
CA LEU A 695 -27.77 -20.48 -17.09
C LEU A 695 -28.85 -21.54 -16.78
N ALA A 696 -28.45 -22.68 -16.20
CA ALA A 696 -29.39 -23.73 -15.81
C ALA A 696 -30.40 -23.24 -14.74
N ASP A 697 -31.63 -23.75 -14.81
CA ASP A 697 -32.74 -23.36 -13.93
C ASP A 697 -32.40 -23.49 -12.43
N ASP A 698 -33.05 -22.63 -11.64
CA ASP A 698 -32.86 -22.48 -10.20
C ASP A 698 -33.05 -23.82 -9.43
N ARG A 699 -32.06 -24.17 -8.60
CA ARG A 699 -32.33 -25.01 -7.43
C ARG A 699 -33.05 -24.15 -6.40
N ASP A 700 -34.05 -24.73 -5.72
CA ASP A 700 -34.77 -24.06 -4.65
C ASP A 700 -33.80 -23.67 -3.52
N PRO A 701 -33.65 -22.37 -3.19
CA PRO A 701 -32.82 -21.89 -2.08
C PRO A 701 -33.23 -22.44 -0.71
N HIS A 702 -34.43 -23.02 -0.61
CA HIS A 702 -34.96 -23.63 0.62
C HIS A 702 -34.83 -25.16 0.64
N ASP A 703 -34.19 -25.77 -0.36
CA ASP A 703 -33.85 -27.18 -0.33
C ASP A 703 -32.69 -27.44 0.64
N ARG A 704 -33.00 -27.40 1.95
CA ARG A 704 -32.10 -27.69 3.08
C ARG A 704 -31.61 -29.14 3.11
N PHE A 705 -32.06 -29.99 2.18
CA PHE A 705 -31.74 -31.41 2.11
C PHE A 705 -30.82 -31.76 0.92
N GLY A 706 -30.39 -30.77 0.12
CA GLY A 706 -29.43 -30.96 -0.96
C GLY A 706 -27.99 -31.03 -0.45
N ASP A 707 -27.27 -32.10 -0.79
CA ASP A 707 -25.87 -32.37 -0.40
C ASP A 707 -24.85 -31.54 -1.23
N GLY A 708 -25.14 -30.27 -1.52
CA GLY A 708 -24.35 -29.42 -2.43
C GLY A 708 -24.23 -27.96 -1.97
N PRO A 709 -23.40 -27.14 -2.64
CA PRO A 709 -23.16 -25.75 -2.25
C PRO A 709 -24.45 -24.92 -2.21
N ALA A 710 -24.53 -23.99 -1.26
CA ALA A 710 -25.61 -23.00 -1.22
C ALA A 710 -25.45 -22.04 -2.40
N ILE A 711 -26.36 -22.09 -3.37
CA ILE A 711 -26.29 -21.26 -4.58
C ILE A 711 -27.49 -20.31 -4.62
N GLN A 712 -27.22 -19.02 -4.84
CA GLN A 712 -28.26 -18.03 -5.09
C GLN A 712 -27.99 -17.30 -6.40
N ARG A 713 -28.95 -17.32 -7.33
CA ARG A 713 -28.82 -16.68 -8.64
C ARG A 713 -29.74 -15.48 -8.76
N PHE A 714 -29.19 -14.37 -9.23
CA PHE A 714 -29.92 -13.19 -9.62
C PHE A 714 -29.66 -12.91 -11.10
N SER A 715 -30.70 -12.52 -11.83
CA SER A 715 -30.58 -12.25 -13.26
C SER A 715 -31.37 -11.00 -13.63
N THR A 716 -30.72 -10.06 -14.32
CA THR A 716 -31.35 -8.83 -14.80
C THR A 716 -31.10 -8.65 -16.29
N ARG A 717 -32.10 -8.10 -16.99
CA ARG A 717 -31.96 -7.72 -18.41
C ARG A 717 -31.17 -6.41 -18.58
N LEU A 718 -30.95 -5.68 -17.49
CA LEU A 718 -30.17 -4.45 -17.50
C LEU A 718 -28.70 -4.76 -17.77
N LEU A 719 -28.19 -4.26 -18.90
CA LEU A 719 -26.77 -4.36 -19.28
C LEU A 719 -25.92 -3.34 -18.50
N PHE A 720 -24.64 -3.64 -18.34
CA PHE A 720 -23.69 -2.71 -17.73
C PHE A 720 -23.38 -1.55 -18.70
N PRO A 721 -23.58 -0.28 -18.31
CA PRO A 721 -23.31 0.87 -19.16
C PRO A 721 -21.83 1.28 -19.10
N LEU A 722 -21.18 1.38 -20.26
CA LEU A 722 -19.85 1.97 -20.43
C LEU A 722 -19.99 3.46 -20.75
N LEU A 723 -19.72 4.30 -19.74
CA LEU A 723 -19.73 5.75 -19.89
C LEU A 723 -18.43 6.26 -20.50
N ASP A 724 -18.41 7.49 -21.01
CA ASP A 724 -17.18 8.12 -21.53
C ASP A 724 -16.08 8.31 -20.46
N SER A 725 -16.43 8.20 -19.18
CA SER A 725 -15.50 8.20 -18.06
C SER A 725 -14.75 6.88 -17.93
N PHE A 726 -15.18 5.82 -18.63
CA PHE A 726 -14.51 4.52 -18.68
C PHE A 726 -13.46 4.49 -19.78
N PRO A 727 -12.38 3.70 -19.61
CA PRO A 727 -11.40 3.48 -20.65
C PRO A 727 -12.02 2.63 -21.77
N SER A 728 -12.52 3.28 -22.82
CA SER A 728 -13.15 2.62 -23.97
C SER A 728 -12.19 1.65 -24.67
N SER A 729 -10.89 1.95 -24.69
CA SER A 729 -9.85 1.06 -25.24
C SER A 729 -9.58 -0.19 -24.40
N ALA A 730 -10.08 -0.27 -23.16
CA ALA A 730 -9.81 -1.39 -22.28
C ALA A 730 -10.71 -2.60 -22.55
N PHE A 731 -11.91 -2.40 -23.11
CA PHE A 731 -12.92 -3.46 -23.30
C PHE A 731 -13.17 -3.69 -24.80
N ASP A 732 -12.42 -4.61 -25.41
CA ASP A 732 -12.54 -4.99 -26.82
C ASP A 732 -13.44 -6.23 -26.97
N VAL A 733 -14.72 -6.04 -26.66
CA VAL A 733 -15.72 -7.12 -26.65
C VAL A 733 -16.53 -7.10 -27.95
N GLY A 734 -15.94 -7.61 -29.03
CA GLY A 734 -16.60 -7.72 -30.34
C GLY A 734 -15.92 -6.89 -31.43
N SER A 735 -16.64 -6.59 -32.52
CA SER A 735 -16.09 -5.87 -33.69
C SER A 735 -16.52 -4.40 -33.80
N GLU A 736 -17.41 -3.95 -32.91
CA GLU A 736 -17.90 -2.57 -32.86
C GLU A 736 -17.73 -2.01 -31.44
N PRO A 737 -17.31 -0.74 -31.27
CA PRO A 737 -17.31 -0.09 -29.96
C PRO A 737 -18.75 -0.01 -29.44
N ARG A 738 -18.99 -0.52 -28.25
CA ARG A 738 -20.33 -0.57 -27.65
C ARG A 738 -20.37 0.09 -26.29
N ASP A 739 -21.45 0.84 -26.07
CA ASP A 739 -21.71 1.55 -24.81
C ASP A 739 -22.29 0.65 -23.71
N LYS A 740 -22.48 -0.66 -23.98
CA LYS A 740 -23.12 -1.60 -23.04
C LYS A 740 -22.47 -2.98 -23.09
N LEU A 741 -22.27 -3.58 -21.91
CA LEU A 741 -21.68 -4.91 -21.74
C LEU A 741 -22.66 -5.88 -21.04
N ALA A 742 -22.60 -7.15 -21.41
CA ALA A 742 -23.20 -8.22 -20.62
C ALA A 742 -22.13 -8.75 -19.65
N VAL A 743 -22.51 -8.87 -18.38
CA VAL A 743 -21.57 -9.22 -17.31
C VAL A 743 -22.19 -10.32 -16.47
N HIS A 744 -21.41 -11.36 -16.20
CA HIS A 744 -21.75 -12.42 -15.25
C HIS A 744 -20.75 -12.38 -14.11
N THR A 745 -21.20 -12.14 -12.88
CA THR A 745 -20.34 -12.03 -11.71
C THR A 745 -20.72 -13.07 -10.67
N GLY A 746 -19.73 -13.74 -10.09
CA GLY A 746 -19.88 -14.69 -9.01
C GLY A 746 -19.09 -14.26 -7.78
N LEU A 747 -19.74 -14.33 -6.63
CA LEU A 747 -19.10 -14.31 -5.33
C LEU A 747 -19.13 -15.74 -4.76
N SER A 748 -17.97 -16.28 -4.37
CA SER A 748 -17.91 -17.65 -3.84
C SER A 748 -17.01 -17.79 -2.62
N THR A 749 -17.44 -18.62 -1.67
CA THR A 749 -16.61 -19.10 -0.56
C THR A 749 -16.02 -20.45 -0.95
N SER A 750 -14.70 -20.57 -0.94
CA SER A 750 -14.04 -21.81 -1.39
C SER A 750 -12.77 -22.12 -0.61
N THR A 751 -12.29 -23.35 -0.75
CA THR A 751 -11.03 -23.82 -0.14
C THR A 751 -9.79 -23.06 -0.65
N LEU A 752 -9.88 -22.34 -1.79
CA LEU A 752 -8.79 -21.47 -2.27
C LEU A 752 -8.51 -20.30 -1.32
N VAL A 753 -9.50 -19.86 -0.54
CA VAL A 753 -9.30 -18.83 0.47
C VAL A 753 -8.28 -19.31 1.51
N ALA A 754 -8.44 -20.54 2.02
CA ALA A 754 -7.50 -21.14 2.97
C ALA A 754 -6.07 -21.18 2.41
N ASP A 755 -5.92 -21.58 1.14
CA ASP A 755 -4.60 -21.67 0.49
C ASP A 755 -3.92 -20.30 0.36
N GLN A 756 -4.66 -19.25 0.00
CA GLN A 756 -4.13 -17.89 -0.07
C GLN A 756 -3.76 -17.35 1.32
N VAL A 757 -4.61 -17.57 2.33
CA VAL A 757 -4.34 -17.15 3.71
C VAL A 757 -3.09 -17.86 4.27
N ARG A 758 -2.95 -19.16 4.02
CA ARG A 758 -1.74 -19.94 4.37
C ARG A 758 -0.49 -19.45 3.66
N ALA A 759 -0.59 -19.05 2.40
CA ALA A 759 0.53 -18.47 1.68
C ALA A 759 1.01 -17.19 2.36
N ILE A 760 0.09 -16.29 2.74
CA ILE A 760 0.41 -15.06 3.48
C ILE A 760 1.04 -15.40 4.84
N GLU A 761 0.44 -16.30 5.62
CA GLU A 761 0.95 -16.75 6.93
C GLU A 761 2.39 -17.26 6.84
N GLN A 762 2.71 -18.07 5.83
CA GLN A 762 4.07 -18.60 5.65
C GLN A 762 5.09 -17.50 5.33
N ILE A 763 4.68 -16.43 4.64
CA ILE A 763 5.57 -15.28 4.41
C ILE A 763 5.75 -14.51 5.71
N VAL A 764 4.66 -14.15 6.38
CA VAL A 764 4.67 -13.37 7.65
C VAL A 764 5.50 -14.08 8.71
N ARG A 765 5.36 -15.41 8.86
CA ARG A 765 6.16 -16.22 9.79
C ARG A 765 7.67 -16.10 9.54
N ARG A 766 8.09 -15.93 8.28
CA ARG A 766 9.50 -15.77 7.88
C ARG A 766 9.97 -14.31 7.94
N MET A 767 9.08 -13.34 8.10
CA MET A 767 9.46 -11.93 8.23
C MET A 767 10.00 -11.62 9.64
N HIS A 768 10.87 -10.63 9.70
CA HIS A 768 11.37 -10.06 10.96
C HIS A 768 10.46 -8.88 11.32
N MET A 769 9.42 -9.14 12.10
CA MET A 769 8.57 -8.09 12.69
C MET A 769 9.22 -7.52 13.95
N VAL A 770 8.80 -6.31 14.35
CA VAL A 770 9.38 -5.58 15.49
C VAL A 770 9.19 -6.33 16.81
N SER A 771 8.05 -7.01 17.00
CA SER A 771 7.80 -7.87 18.16
C SER A 771 7.48 -9.30 17.73
N ILE A 772 8.04 -10.28 18.47
CA ILE A 772 7.80 -11.70 18.23
C ILE A 772 6.35 -12.05 18.59
N ASP A 773 5.83 -11.45 19.66
CA ASP A 773 4.49 -11.69 20.16
C ASP A 773 3.41 -11.24 19.17
N GLU A 774 3.54 -10.07 18.54
CA GLU A 774 2.59 -9.62 17.50
C GLU A 774 2.62 -10.54 16.28
N ARG A 775 3.81 -10.98 15.87
CA ARG A 775 3.95 -11.92 14.74
C ARG A 775 3.26 -13.24 15.05
N GLU A 776 3.45 -13.78 16.24
CA GLU A 776 2.80 -15.04 16.64
C GLU A 776 1.28 -14.88 16.74
N ALA A 777 0.79 -13.77 17.30
CA ALA A 777 -0.64 -13.46 17.36
C ALA A 777 -1.25 -13.35 15.95
N LEU A 778 -0.58 -12.66 15.03
CA LEU A 778 -1.01 -12.51 13.64
C LEU A 778 -0.99 -13.84 12.89
N CYS A 779 0.07 -14.65 13.01
CA CYS A 779 0.13 -15.99 12.42
C CYS A 779 -1.00 -16.88 12.96
N ASN A 780 -1.27 -16.85 14.27
CA ASN A 780 -2.35 -17.62 14.87
C ASN A 780 -3.72 -17.18 14.34
N GLY A 781 -3.96 -15.87 14.23
CA GLY A 781 -5.20 -15.32 13.66
C GLY A 781 -5.42 -15.75 12.22
N LEU A 782 -4.38 -15.67 11.37
CA LEU A 782 -4.43 -16.14 9.99
C LEU A 782 -4.67 -17.66 9.90
N GLN A 783 -4.08 -18.43 10.81
CA GLN A 783 -4.29 -19.88 10.85
C GLN A 783 -5.74 -20.22 11.21
N THR A 784 -6.31 -19.56 12.21
CA THR A 784 -7.73 -19.73 12.56
C THR A 784 -8.64 -19.38 11.39
N ILE A 785 -8.36 -18.28 10.68
CA ILE A 785 -9.12 -17.91 9.46
C ILE A 785 -9.00 -19.01 8.41
N ALA A 786 -7.82 -19.59 8.18
CA ALA A 786 -7.66 -20.64 7.17
C ALA A 786 -8.42 -21.93 7.55
N GLU A 787 -8.41 -22.32 8.83
CA GLU A 787 -9.08 -23.53 9.35
C GLU A 787 -10.60 -23.48 9.12
N GLU A 788 -11.25 -22.32 9.25
CA GLU A 788 -12.69 -22.14 8.98
C GLU A 788 -13.10 -22.51 7.53
N TYR A 789 -12.17 -22.48 6.58
CA TYR A 789 -12.39 -22.83 5.16
C TYR A 789 -11.94 -24.26 4.83
N ASP A 790 -11.44 -25.01 5.79
CA ASP A 790 -11.25 -26.46 5.69
C ASP A 790 -12.27 -27.24 6.53
N GLU A 791 -12.79 -26.65 7.62
CA GLU A 791 -13.81 -27.26 8.47
C GLU A 791 -15.05 -27.65 7.65
N GLY A 792 -15.40 -28.95 7.69
CA GLY A 792 -16.49 -29.55 6.91
C GLY A 792 -16.04 -30.24 5.61
N TRP A 793 -14.81 -30.04 5.16
CA TRP A 793 -14.18 -30.74 4.04
C TRP A 793 -12.97 -31.53 4.56
N ASP A 794 -13.24 -32.62 5.28
CA ASP A 794 -12.17 -33.46 5.79
C ASP A 794 -11.62 -34.40 4.69
N SER A 795 -10.30 -34.50 4.69
CA SER A 795 -9.46 -35.17 3.72
C SER A 795 -9.54 -36.69 3.82
N GLY A 796 -10.73 -37.24 3.58
CA GLY A 796 -11.01 -38.69 3.67
C GLY A 796 -10.57 -39.54 2.49
N SER A 797 -9.86 -39.01 1.47
CA SER A 797 -9.38 -39.81 0.33
C SER A 797 -7.89 -40.15 0.38
N ASN A 798 -7.34 -40.33 1.58
CA ASN A 798 -6.10 -41.09 1.76
C ASN A 798 -6.41 -42.34 2.58
N SER A 799 -7.11 -43.30 1.98
CA SER A 799 -7.03 -44.70 2.39
C SER A 799 -7.02 -45.60 1.17
N ASP A 800 -5.90 -46.30 0.99
CA ASP A 800 -5.78 -47.64 0.42
C ASP A 800 -6.05 -47.84 -1.07
N GLU A 801 -5.05 -47.54 -1.90
CA GLU A 801 -4.74 -48.37 -3.09
C GLU A 801 -3.21 -48.44 -3.27
N ASP A 802 -2.55 -49.21 -2.39
CA ASP A 802 -1.29 -49.88 -2.66
C ASP A 802 -1.42 -51.29 -2.08
N ASP A 803 -1.93 -52.23 -2.88
CA ASP A 803 -1.73 -53.68 -2.76
C ASP A 803 -1.62 -54.30 -4.17
#